data_AF-A0A7V0ZAL7-F1
#
_entry.id   AF-A0A7V0ZAL7-F1
#
_cell.length_a   1.000
_cell.length_b   1.000
_cell.length_c   1.000
_cell.angle_alpha   90.00
_cell.angle_beta   90.00
_cell.angle_gamma   90.00
#
_symmetry.space_group_name_H-M   'P 1'
#
loop_
_entity.id
_entity.type
_entity.pdbx_description
1 polymer ?
#
loop_
_entity_poly.entity_id
_entity_poly.type
_entity_poly.pdbx_seq_one_letter_code
_entity_poly.pdbx_strand_id
1 'polypeptide(L)'
;MKQVRLTRRMIDMENHTQDPLNPHPVFPQWSPWSVYPYQFWGSMTKRIVRQKYQMVSIENEYLRLTVAPDIGGRIWDVYDKVNKRHLANFNSGVRTYNAGFGMNYTTGGIECNYPLAHSPTTSRKREVSTARYDDGSAAIIISELDLIWRTRWSMTCRLYPNRTYVEQHVRIYNRTPHDSRYMYWNNCGFILNDNRQFIFPESAGAMHGAEVKTFSYPTWRHRDLSFFKQVPTMLGLYMLDSDEPYFGYYDHDAQFGFVHYSDLADLPGKKYWTWGNVPDRMEVSRKTVHSRNEVFGEMQSGRIMIQEHQDRMPPETECEWYERWYPVRETGTFNGAGPGAVMRVELLDVSGGRSRLRIVANGNAFFPDAAVLVTSDGAPSVKHKMPLNPLEAVKKTVTLRGKAGPDAHTTVSLLDANGERLGVARLRRPSSRDSWREVIEVKDDVQPVGAEDIFMLAETKARDWGNYDLVSLYEKALRQDSGFSPARRELGKLAIWGGLYDKAVEHFKVALERDSDSLESRYFLGVALMHAGKTAEARKAFELANRYDWEARSLVRLAELRMREKNWHHALKHLDRLGSAYPRLTRPRCLRAICLRKIGRNAAAAAEIAAGLKMDGQDPFLRMTAMFTKTGSTDVKKLSSRAVKSLIDQVRGYEPPLLEAAFDCLSVGLLEETAAVLKIIPNPGPLGTFVLAYVNDRLNRQGEAMRLLKRACGLDVVGHQPWRLEMIPILEWARDRLPKNPRAVFYLGNLMMARRRTEEGAQLWRKAKQMGEKHYLLLANLGFYETHVAGNPKHAVAHFRKAVRTEQADLYVKHELFSALVAAGKRAEGVRYLESEKKAVRSSPLLAHDLLCVYLDRDDYKRFDALCGKVDFSANFQIAGPHDLWLRRQFQEAVQLAQKGRLKRALEMLRDMKPAPAHLGVVNLKDLEDDRRYYHMGCIHEQMGDMDKARSCWEKTLTFEHGMYYEPAYWFDAWTSRYFQALCLQKLGRNAEACAFFDAMELLARCPDMPATASDAMMDLVERGRFASDDKKDPLWKTVVKVETKAEE
;
A
#
# COMPACT_ATOMS: atom_id res chain seq x y z
N MET A 1 -1.42 42.37 -4.12
CA MET A 1 -0.90 41.08 -4.63
C MET A 1 -2.07 40.16 -4.92
N LYS A 2 -2.04 39.40 -6.03
CA LYS A 2 -3.02 38.32 -6.25
C LYS A 2 -2.84 37.29 -5.12
N GLN A 3 -3.94 36.88 -4.49
CA GLN A 3 -3.93 35.86 -3.44
C GLN A 3 -4.51 34.55 -3.94
N VAL A 4 -3.96 33.44 -3.46
CA VAL A 4 -4.52 32.11 -3.71
C VAL A 4 -5.85 31.98 -2.97
N ARG A 5 -6.91 31.63 -3.71
CA ARG A 5 -8.25 31.45 -3.13
C ARG A 5 -8.35 30.06 -2.53
N LEU A 6 -8.83 29.99 -1.28
CA LEU A 6 -9.15 28.74 -0.59
C LEU A 6 -10.67 28.59 -0.54
N THR A 7 -11.17 27.40 -0.86
CA THR A 7 -12.60 27.07 -0.76
C THR A 7 -12.78 25.69 -0.13
N ARG A 8 -13.90 25.50 0.59
CA ARG A 8 -14.32 24.21 1.13
C ARG A 8 -15.76 23.96 0.68
N ARG A 9 -16.03 22.81 0.08
CA ARG A 9 -17.34 22.44 -0.44
C ARG A 9 -17.68 21.01 -0.03
N MET A 10 -18.97 20.73 0.12
CA MET A 10 -19.47 19.37 0.16
C MET A 10 -19.98 19.03 -1.24
N ILE A 11 -19.45 17.97 -1.85
CA ILE A 11 -19.88 17.50 -3.17
C ILE A 11 -20.59 16.17 -2.97
N ASP A 12 -21.79 16.05 -3.51
CA ASP A 12 -22.53 14.78 -3.54
C ASP A 12 -22.04 13.94 -4.72
N MET A 13 -21.50 12.76 -4.44
CA MET A 13 -20.97 11.85 -5.44
C MET A 13 -21.53 10.45 -5.23
N GLU A 14 -21.64 9.71 -6.33
CA GLU A 14 -21.83 8.26 -6.27
C GLU A 14 -20.63 7.62 -5.58
N ASN A 15 -20.88 6.72 -4.64
CA ASN A 15 -19.87 5.91 -3.95
C ASN A 15 -20.19 4.43 -4.10
N HIS A 16 -19.22 3.71 -4.65
CA HIS A 16 -19.18 2.26 -4.64
C HIS A 16 -18.60 1.83 -3.29
N THR A 17 -19.43 1.88 -2.25
CA THR A 17 -19.00 1.70 -0.87
C THR A 17 -18.64 0.24 -0.57
N GLN A 18 -17.65 0.07 0.29
CA GLN A 18 -17.25 -1.19 0.91
C GLN A 18 -17.59 -1.22 2.41
N ASP A 19 -18.72 -0.64 2.79
CA ASP A 19 -19.21 -0.68 4.18
C ASP A 19 -20.09 -1.91 4.45
N PRO A 20 -20.03 -2.47 5.67
CA PRO A 20 -19.15 -2.07 6.78
C PRO A 20 -17.72 -2.65 6.69
N LEU A 21 -16.78 -2.00 7.36
CA LEU A 21 -15.44 -2.55 7.62
C LEU A 21 -15.50 -3.94 8.28
N ASN A 22 -14.47 -4.76 8.03
CA ASN A 22 -14.29 -6.03 8.74
C ASN A 22 -14.17 -5.78 10.25
N PRO A 23 -15.10 -6.28 11.09
CA PRO A 23 -15.06 -6.05 12.53
C PRO A 23 -13.93 -6.84 13.22
N HIS A 24 -13.38 -7.87 12.57
CA HIS A 24 -12.36 -8.74 13.12
C HIS A 24 -10.97 -8.10 13.05
N PRO A 25 -10.16 -8.17 14.12
CA PRO A 25 -8.79 -7.70 14.09
C PRO A 25 -7.94 -8.55 13.15
N VAL A 26 -7.08 -7.90 12.38
CA VAL A 26 -6.16 -8.58 11.45
C VAL A 26 -4.85 -8.84 12.17
N PHE A 27 -4.68 -10.05 12.72
CA PHE A 27 -3.47 -10.42 13.45
C PHE A 27 -2.37 -10.94 12.50
N PRO A 28 -1.07 -10.78 12.87
CA PRO A 28 0.04 -11.17 12.02
C PRO A 28 0.16 -12.68 11.76
N GLN A 29 -0.58 -13.53 12.47
CA GLN A 29 -0.54 -14.99 12.29
C GLN A 29 -1.32 -15.46 11.05
N TRP A 30 -2.28 -14.68 10.58
CA TRP A 30 -3.14 -15.03 9.44
C TRP A 30 -3.32 -13.91 8.42
N SER A 31 -2.46 -12.90 8.51
CA SER A 31 -2.35 -11.88 7.49
C SER A 31 -0.98 -11.96 6.83
N PRO A 32 -0.90 -11.96 5.50
CA PRO A 32 0.38 -11.80 4.80
C PRO A 32 0.97 -10.39 4.97
N TRP A 33 0.22 -9.45 5.57
CA TRP A 33 0.59 -8.05 5.71
C TRP A 33 0.60 -7.57 7.17
N SER A 34 1.51 -6.65 7.50
CA SER A 34 1.59 -6.05 8.84
C SER A 34 0.72 -4.80 8.94
N VAL A 35 -0.59 -5.00 9.15
CA VAL A 35 -1.63 -3.94 9.06
C VAL A 35 -2.38 -3.65 10.37
N TYR A 36 -2.17 -4.48 11.40
CA TYR A 36 -2.74 -4.24 12.73
C TYR A 36 -2.31 -2.87 13.27
N PRO A 37 -3.19 -2.07 13.90
CA PRO A 37 -4.56 -2.38 14.34
C PRO A 37 -5.66 -1.99 13.35
N TYR A 38 -5.32 -1.64 12.10
CA TYR A 38 -6.35 -1.25 11.14
C TYR A 38 -7.23 -2.45 10.77
N GLN A 39 -8.52 -2.16 10.58
CA GLN A 39 -9.47 -3.11 10.02
C GLN A 39 -9.34 -3.15 8.49
N PHE A 40 -9.59 -4.29 7.89
CA PHE A 40 -9.73 -4.37 6.43
C PHE A 40 -11.06 -3.82 5.94
N TRP A 41 -11.01 -3.16 4.80
CA TRP A 41 -12.15 -2.96 3.92
C TRP A 41 -12.31 -4.23 3.08
N GLY A 42 -12.96 -5.24 3.65
CA GLY A 42 -13.18 -6.52 2.97
C GLY A 42 -14.67 -6.79 2.78
N SER A 43 -15.50 -5.74 2.73
CA SER A 43 -16.94 -5.90 2.94
C SER A 43 -17.48 -6.99 2.04
N MET A 44 -18.12 -7.95 2.68
CA MET A 44 -18.90 -9.01 2.06
C MET A 44 -20.10 -8.44 1.28
N THR A 45 -20.39 -7.14 1.43
CA THR A 45 -21.46 -6.41 0.77
C THR A 45 -20.96 -5.06 0.24
N LYS A 46 -21.00 -4.86 -1.07
CA LYS A 46 -20.84 -3.54 -1.70
C LYS A 46 -22.17 -3.00 -2.19
N ARG A 47 -22.28 -1.67 -2.18
CA ARG A 47 -23.47 -0.93 -2.61
C ARG A 47 -23.06 0.32 -3.34
N ILE A 48 -23.91 0.76 -4.27
CA ILE A 48 -23.80 2.07 -4.88
C ILE A 48 -24.71 3.01 -4.10
N VAL A 49 -24.13 4.01 -3.45
CA VAL A 49 -24.87 5.00 -2.64
C VAL A 49 -24.43 6.41 -3.00
N ARG A 50 -25.33 7.38 -2.96
CA ARG A 50 -24.94 8.79 -3.03
C ARG A 50 -24.53 9.28 -1.66
N GLN A 51 -23.36 9.91 -1.56
CA GLN A 51 -22.92 10.52 -0.32
C GLN A 51 -22.13 11.80 -0.54
N LYS A 52 -22.16 12.67 0.49
CA LYS A 52 -21.46 13.95 0.48
C LYS A 52 -20.02 13.78 0.94
N TYR A 53 -19.10 14.27 0.13
CA TYR A 53 -17.68 14.31 0.41
C TYR A 53 -17.19 15.76 0.57
N GLN A 54 -16.34 15.97 1.56
CA GLN A 54 -15.61 17.22 1.70
C GLN A 54 -14.55 17.35 0.62
N MET A 55 -14.55 18.49 -0.05
CA MET A 55 -13.57 18.90 -1.04
C MET A 55 -12.95 20.23 -0.63
N VAL A 56 -11.64 20.23 -0.41
CA VAL A 56 -10.88 21.43 -0.06
C VAL A 56 -10.06 21.81 -1.28
N SER A 57 -10.24 23.03 -1.78
CA SER A 57 -9.55 23.48 -2.99
C SER A 57 -8.78 24.77 -2.74
N ILE A 58 -7.58 24.86 -3.31
CA ILE A 58 -6.82 26.09 -3.49
C ILE A 58 -6.67 26.38 -4.98
N GLU A 59 -6.76 27.64 -5.38
CA GLU A 59 -6.59 28.04 -6.78
C GLU A 59 -5.88 29.38 -6.95
N ASN A 60 -5.05 29.47 -7.98
CA ASN A 60 -4.44 30.70 -8.47
C ASN A 60 -4.97 31.00 -9.89
N GLU A 61 -4.29 31.86 -10.65
CA GLU A 61 -4.68 32.18 -12.03
C GLU A 61 -4.53 31.00 -13.02
N TYR A 62 -3.67 30.01 -12.74
CA TYR A 62 -3.33 28.91 -13.64
C TYR A 62 -3.92 27.57 -13.22
N LEU A 63 -3.86 27.24 -11.93
CA LEU A 63 -4.20 25.92 -11.41
C LEU A 63 -5.28 26.00 -10.34
N ARG A 64 -6.10 24.95 -10.27
CA ARG A 64 -6.93 24.61 -9.11
C ARG A 64 -6.57 23.22 -8.62
N LEU A 65 -6.05 23.15 -7.40
CA LEU A 65 -5.80 21.91 -6.67
C LEU A 65 -7.03 21.60 -5.80
N THR A 66 -7.53 20.37 -5.83
CA THR A 66 -8.58 19.89 -4.93
C THR A 66 -8.11 18.63 -4.21
N VAL A 67 -8.27 18.62 -2.89
CA VAL A 67 -7.99 17.48 -2.00
C VAL A 67 -9.31 16.94 -1.45
N ALA A 68 -9.41 15.61 -1.35
CA ALA A 68 -10.55 14.89 -0.77
C ALA A 68 -10.15 14.27 0.59
N PRO A 69 -10.33 14.99 1.73
CA PRO A 69 -9.97 14.48 3.05
C PRO A 69 -10.73 13.23 3.47
N ASP A 70 -11.90 13.01 2.87
CA ASP A 70 -12.75 11.84 3.13
C ASP A 70 -12.26 10.57 2.43
N ILE A 71 -11.33 10.70 1.47
CA ILE A 71 -10.83 9.62 0.60
C ILE A 71 -9.30 9.61 0.69
N GLY A 72 -8.78 9.26 1.86
CA GLY A 72 -7.35 9.12 2.11
C GLY A 72 -6.55 10.42 2.07
N GLY A 73 -7.19 11.59 1.98
CA GLY A 73 -6.49 12.87 1.81
C GLY A 73 -5.89 13.02 0.42
N ARG A 74 -6.36 12.23 -0.56
CA ARG A 74 -5.90 12.22 -1.93
C ARG A 74 -6.02 13.58 -2.59
N ILE A 75 -5.04 13.96 -3.41
CA ILE A 75 -5.20 15.08 -4.34
C ILE A 75 -6.17 14.59 -5.41
N TRP A 76 -7.43 14.98 -5.31
CA TRP A 76 -8.52 14.50 -6.15
C TRP A 76 -8.49 15.09 -7.56
N ASP A 77 -8.07 16.34 -7.69
CA ASP A 77 -8.02 17.05 -8.97
C ASP A 77 -6.86 18.04 -8.98
N VAL A 78 -6.12 18.07 -10.09
CA VAL A 78 -5.22 19.16 -10.45
C VAL A 78 -5.72 19.69 -11.79
N TYR A 79 -6.49 20.78 -11.74
CA TYR A 79 -7.13 21.35 -12.92
C TYR A 79 -6.32 22.52 -13.47
N ASP A 80 -5.91 22.42 -14.73
CA ASP A 80 -5.29 23.50 -15.48
C ASP A 80 -6.37 24.41 -16.09
N LYS A 81 -6.41 25.64 -15.60
CA LYS A 81 -7.33 26.70 -16.01
C LYS A 81 -6.93 27.33 -17.34
N VAL A 82 -5.66 27.21 -17.74
CA VAL A 82 -5.15 27.72 -19.02
C VAL A 82 -5.68 26.85 -20.16
N ASN A 83 -5.43 25.54 -20.11
CA ASN A 83 -5.84 24.60 -21.16
C ASN A 83 -7.16 23.85 -20.85
N LYS A 84 -7.87 24.25 -19.79
CA LYS A 84 -9.19 23.74 -19.36
C LYS A 84 -9.25 22.21 -19.22
N ARG A 85 -8.27 21.60 -18.57
CA ARG A 85 -8.12 20.14 -18.48
C ARG A 85 -7.64 19.65 -17.10
N HIS A 86 -7.87 18.37 -16.82
CA HIS A 86 -7.36 17.68 -15.64
C HIS A 86 -5.95 17.14 -15.93
N LEU A 87 -4.98 17.43 -15.06
CA LEU A 87 -3.58 16.99 -15.23
C LEU A 87 -3.36 15.56 -14.72
N ALA A 88 -4.09 15.20 -13.67
CA ALA A 88 -4.18 13.85 -13.12
C ALA A 88 -5.55 13.24 -13.44
N ASN A 89 -5.66 11.93 -13.28
CA ASN A 89 -6.86 11.13 -13.46
C ASN A 89 -8.02 11.71 -12.61
N PHE A 90 -9.08 12.22 -13.23
CA PHE A 90 -10.19 12.80 -12.49
C PHE A 90 -11.42 11.89 -12.52
N ASN A 91 -11.93 11.59 -11.33
CA ASN A 91 -13.18 10.89 -11.14
C ASN A 91 -14.30 11.83 -10.67
N SER A 92 -15.49 11.70 -11.26
CA SER A 92 -16.73 12.35 -10.80
C SER A 92 -17.48 11.54 -9.74
N GLY A 93 -17.07 10.30 -9.49
CA GLY A 93 -17.63 9.41 -8.47
C GLY A 93 -16.54 8.56 -7.82
N VAL A 94 -16.80 8.03 -6.62
CA VAL A 94 -15.84 7.22 -5.88
C VAL A 94 -15.99 5.76 -6.29
N ARG A 95 -14.97 5.25 -6.99
CA ARG A 95 -14.85 3.86 -7.41
C ARG A 95 -13.76 3.19 -6.58
N THR A 96 -14.15 2.20 -5.78
CA THR A 96 -13.24 1.46 -4.92
C THR A 96 -13.22 -0.02 -5.24
N TYR A 97 -12.05 -0.64 -5.20
CA TYR A 97 -11.89 -2.09 -5.34
C TYR A 97 -10.89 -2.62 -4.32
N ASN A 98 -10.84 -3.95 -4.14
CA ASN A 98 -10.02 -4.58 -3.11
C ASN A 98 -8.61 -4.81 -3.63
N ALA A 99 -7.83 -3.74 -3.61
CA ALA A 99 -6.40 -3.78 -3.76
C ALA A 99 -5.74 -3.09 -2.58
N GLY A 100 -4.43 -3.33 -2.45
CA GLY A 100 -3.63 -2.75 -1.37
C GLY A 100 -3.80 -3.41 -0.01
N PHE A 101 -3.07 -2.90 0.96
CA PHE A 101 -2.91 -3.47 2.29
C PHE A 101 -4.18 -3.31 3.16
N GLY A 102 -5.10 -2.44 2.77
CA GLY A 102 -6.42 -2.29 3.40
C GLY A 102 -7.53 -3.06 2.73
N MET A 103 -7.27 -3.75 1.61
CA MET A 103 -8.28 -4.26 0.67
C MET A 103 -9.23 -3.17 0.16
N ASN A 104 -8.77 -1.93 0.04
CA ASN A 104 -9.57 -0.82 -0.50
C ASN A 104 -8.68 0.25 -1.09
N TYR A 105 -8.59 0.23 -2.41
CA TYR A 105 -7.99 1.28 -3.20
C TYR A 105 -9.10 2.06 -3.92
N THR A 106 -9.00 3.39 -3.87
CA THR A 106 -9.85 4.31 -4.62
C THR A 106 -9.05 4.90 -5.76
N THR A 107 -9.59 4.91 -6.98
CA THR A 107 -8.85 5.43 -8.14
C THR A 107 -8.97 6.94 -8.27
N GLY A 108 -7.98 7.55 -8.93
CA GLY A 108 -7.99 8.97 -9.29
C GLY A 108 -6.87 9.75 -8.63
N GLY A 109 -6.52 10.87 -9.26
CA GLY A 109 -5.71 11.92 -8.69
C GLY A 109 -4.27 11.50 -8.39
N ILE A 110 -3.74 12.06 -7.30
CA ILE A 110 -2.44 11.69 -6.73
C ILE A 110 -2.65 11.12 -5.32
N GLU A 111 -2.30 9.86 -5.16
CA GLU A 111 -2.32 9.12 -3.90
C GLU A 111 -1.00 9.27 -3.15
N CYS A 112 -1.08 9.57 -1.86
CA CYS A 112 0.07 9.44 -0.96
C CYS A 112 0.05 8.05 -0.30
N ASN A 113 1.03 7.22 -0.62
CA ASN A 113 1.21 5.89 -0.05
C ASN A 113 2.19 5.94 1.11
N TYR A 114 1.66 5.81 2.33
CA TYR A 114 2.43 5.73 3.57
C TYR A 114 1.64 4.99 4.67
N PRO A 115 2.27 4.17 5.52
CA PRO A 115 3.67 3.70 5.44
C PRO A 115 3.83 2.47 4.52
N LEU A 116 2.76 2.11 3.81
CA LEU A 116 2.63 0.94 2.92
C LEU A 116 1.96 1.37 1.61
N ALA A 117 2.12 0.57 0.55
CA ALA A 117 1.48 0.82 -0.75
C ALA A 117 -0.02 0.68 -0.60
N HIS A 118 -0.80 1.56 -1.22
CA HIS A 118 -2.25 1.57 -1.11
C HIS A 118 -2.69 1.32 0.34
N SER A 119 -2.13 2.14 1.24
CA SER A 119 -2.17 1.94 2.70
C SER A 119 -3.57 1.61 3.22
N PRO A 120 -3.72 0.97 4.41
CA PRO A 120 -5.04 0.70 5.01
C PRO A 120 -5.95 1.92 5.19
N THR A 121 -5.37 3.10 5.06
CA THR A 121 -5.97 4.41 5.25
C THR A 121 -6.13 5.22 3.95
N THR A 122 -5.79 4.66 2.78
CA THR A 122 -5.90 5.33 1.45
C THR A 122 -7.33 5.71 1.03
N SER A 123 -8.33 5.08 1.62
CA SER A 123 -9.76 5.40 1.40
C SER A 123 -10.46 5.83 2.69
N ARG A 124 -9.71 6.12 3.76
CA ARG A 124 -10.24 6.55 5.05
C ARG A 124 -10.20 8.07 5.19
N LYS A 125 -10.99 8.59 6.14
CA LYS A 125 -10.95 10.00 6.54
C LYS A 125 -9.56 10.34 7.09
N ARG A 126 -8.90 11.37 6.53
CA ARG A 126 -7.64 11.94 7.01
C ARG A 126 -7.84 13.25 7.73
N GLU A 127 -6.88 13.61 8.58
CA GLU A 127 -6.77 14.97 9.10
C GLU A 127 -6.48 15.93 7.95
N VAL A 128 -7.14 17.08 7.96
CA VAL A 128 -6.89 18.16 7.00
C VAL A 128 -6.86 19.50 7.70
N SER A 129 -5.88 20.33 7.34
CA SER A 129 -5.84 21.74 7.73
C SER A 129 -5.38 22.60 6.55
N THR A 130 -5.38 23.92 6.74
CA THR A 130 -5.08 24.87 5.67
C THR A 130 -4.26 26.03 6.21
N ALA A 131 -3.30 26.50 5.43
CA ALA A 131 -2.43 27.63 5.79
C ALA A 131 -2.48 28.72 4.71
N ARG A 132 -2.23 29.96 5.12
CA ARG A 132 -2.02 31.14 4.27
C ARG A 132 -0.71 31.78 4.66
N TYR A 133 0.01 32.33 3.69
CA TYR A 133 1.33 32.91 3.87
C TYR A 133 1.36 34.36 3.37
N ASP A 134 2.34 35.12 3.85
CA ASP A 134 2.48 36.56 3.58
C ASP A 134 2.76 36.86 2.10
N ASP A 135 3.35 35.91 1.37
CA ASP A 135 3.59 35.97 -0.08
C ASP A 135 2.31 35.77 -0.94
N GLY A 136 1.14 35.64 -0.29
CA GLY A 136 -0.16 35.43 -0.93
C GLY A 136 -0.44 33.99 -1.33
N SER A 137 0.48 33.05 -1.09
CA SER A 137 0.27 31.63 -1.30
C SER A 137 -0.65 31.01 -0.24
N ALA A 138 -1.19 29.83 -0.55
CA ALA A 138 -1.98 29.04 0.38
C ALA A 138 -1.67 27.56 0.22
N ALA A 139 -1.87 26.80 1.30
CA ALA A 139 -1.63 25.37 1.32
C ALA A 139 -2.79 24.58 1.95
N ILE A 140 -2.93 23.34 1.51
CA ILE A 140 -3.74 22.30 2.15
C ILE A 140 -2.76 21.30 2.76
N ILE A 141 -2.94 20.98 4.04
CA ILE A 141 -2.06 20.08 4.78
C ILE A 141 -2.86 18.84 5.13
N ILE A 142 -2.43 17.69 4.62
CA ILE A 142 -2.93 16.37 4.96
C ILE A 142 -2.01 15.80 6.03
N SER A 143 -2.55 15.22 7.10
CA SER A 143 -1.74 14.61 8.15
C SER A 143 -2.37 13.36 8.75
N GLU A 144 -1.54 12.55 9.41
CA GLU A 144 -1.99 11.39 10.16
C GLU A 144 -1.00 11.03 11.28
N LEU A 145 -1.51 10.37 12.31
CA LEU A 145 -0.76 9.39 13.09
C LEU A 145 -0.97 8.00 12.47
N ASP A 146 0.08 7.42 11.88
CA ASP A 146 0.05 6.01 11.47
C ASP A 146 0.05 5.11 12.71
N LEU A 147 -0.85 4.14 12.77
CA LEU A 147 -1.00 3.27 13.94
C LEU A 147 -0.09 2.04 13.91
N ILE A 148 0.40 1.62 12.74
CA ILE A 148 1.24 0.42 12.61
C ILE A 148 2.59 0.70 13.27
N TRP A 149 3.24 1.79 12.86
CA TRP A 149 4.58 2.17 13.33
C TRP A 149 4.57 3.35 14.29
N ARG A 150 3.40 3.91 14.61
CA ARG A 150 3.23 5.06 15.53
C ARG A 150 4.02 6.30 15.09
N THR A 151 4.18 6.44 13.78
CA THR A 151 4.86 7.58 13.16
C THR A 151 3.86 8.68 12.84
N ARG A 152 4.32 9.91 12.88
CA ARG A 152 3.52 11.06 12.47
C ARG A 152 4.00 11.54 11.12
N TRP A 153 3.08 11.74 10.18
CA TRP A 153 3.43 12.23 8.85
C TRP A 153 2.46 13.31 8.38
N SER A 154 2.94 14.16 7.48
CA SER A 154 2.15 15.16 6.78
C SER A 154 2.61 15.39 5.35
N MET A 155 1.67 15.82 4.50
CA MET A 155 1.93 16.31 3.15
C MET A 155 1.24 17.66 2.99
N THR A 156 2.04 18.69 2.77
CA THR A 156 1.59 20.07 2.54
C THR A 156 1.59 20.37 1.05
N CYS A 157 0.42 20.55 0.46
CA CYS A 157 0.27 20.91 -0.95
C CYS A 157 0.02 22.41 -1.07
N ARG A 158 0.97 23.14 -1.69
CA ARG A 158 0.98 24.60 -1.79
C ARG A 158 0.85 25.07 -3.24
N LEU A 159 0.08 26.14 -3.43
CA LEU A 159 0.08 26.93 -4.66
C LEU A 159 0.57 28.34 -4.35
N TYR A 160 1.37 28.90 -5.25
CA TYR A 160 1.88 30.26 -5.18
C TYR A 160 1.17 31.14 -6.22
N PRO A 161 0.99 32.46 -5.97
CA PRO A 161 0.62 33.40 -7.01
C PRO A 161 1.65 33.40 -8.15
N ASN A 162 1.21 33.60 -9.39
CA ASN A 162 2.08 33.70 -10.57
C ASN A 162 2.95 32.44 -10.88
N ARG A 163 2.66 31.26 -10.30
CA ARG A 163 3.35 29.99 -10.59
C ARG A 163 2.36 28.93 -11.10
N THR A 164 2.74 28.12 -12.07
CA THR A 164 1.95 27.00 -12.58
C THR A 164 2.48 25.65 -12.10
N TYR A 165 2.76 25.48 -10.81
CA TYR A 165 3.11 24.18 -10.23
C TYR A 165 2.38 23.94 -8.90
N VAL A 166 2.16 22.67 -8.58
CA VAL A 166 1.84 22.22 -7.22
C VAL A 166 3.14 21.83 -6.54
N GLU A 167 3.46 22.47 -5.42
CA GLU A 167 4.56 22.05 -4.55
C GLU A 167 4.02 21.21 -3.42
N GLN A 168 4.64 20.06 -3.19
CA GLN A 168 4.37 19.20 -2.06
C GLN A 168 5.58 19.22 -1.13
N HIS A 169 5.32 19.35 0.17
CA HIS A 169 6.32 19.19 1.23
C HIS A 169 5.87 18.06 2.13
N VAL A 170 6.66 16.99 2.17
CA VAL A 170 6.36 15.80 2.98
C VAL A 170 7.26 15.81 4.19
N ARG A 171 6.70 15.45 5.34
CA ARG A 171 7.44 15.29 6.59
C ARG A 171 7.00 14.02 7.30
N ILE A 172 7.96 13.22 7.75
CA ILE A 172 7.72 12.04 8.58
C ILE A 172 8.57 12.15 9.84
N TYR A 173 7.99 11.79 10.99
CA TYR A 173 8.65 11.81 12.27
C TYR A 173 8.37 10.52 13.07
N ASN A 174 9.42 9.74 13.33
CA ASN A 174 9.38 8.66 14.30
C ASN A 174 9.66 9.23 15.71
N ARG A 175 8.59 9.45 16.47
CA ARG A 175 8.63 9.96 17.85
C ARG A 175 8.76 8.87 18.91
N THR A 176 8.81 7.60 18.50
CA THR A 176 8.76 6.45 19.39
C THR A 176 10.17 6.10 19.90
N PRO A 177 10.30 5.34 21.01
CA PRO A 177 11.59 4.81 21.43
C PRO A 177 12.07 3.61 20.58
N HIS A 178 11.32 3.21 19.55
CA HIS A 178 11.57 2.00 18.76
C HIS A 178 11.92 2.36 17.30
N ASP A 179 12.57 1.43 16.60
CA ASP A 179 12.66 1.53 15.15
C ASP A 179 11.24 1.46 14.55
N SER A 180 10.98 2.33 13.59
CA SER A 180 9.83 2.25 12.69
C SER A 180 10.28 1.76 11.33
N ARG A 181 9.35 1.25 10.53
CA ARG A 181 9.56 1.01 9.12
C ARG A 181 8.70 1.96 8.34
N TYR A 182 9.17 2.38 7.17
CA TYR A 182 8.36 3.17 6.29
C TYR A 182 8.64 2.86 4.84
N MET A 183 7.60 3.02 4.05
CA MET A 183 7.69 3.21 2.63
C MET A 183 6.92 4.49 2.31
N TYR A 184 7.47 5.30 1.40
CA TYR A 184 6.79 6.46 0.85
C TYR A 184 6.79 6.40 -0.67
N TRP A 185 5.59 6.44 -1.27
CA TRP A 185 5.41 6.64 -2.69
C TRP A 185 4.23 7.57 -2.98
N ASN A 186 4.41 8.49 -3.92
CA ASN A 186 3.35 9.29 -4.50
C ASN A 186 2.93 8.67 -5.82
N ASN A 187 1.66 8.31 -5.96
CA ASN A 187 1.15 7.66 -7.15
C ASN A 187 0.19 8.60 -7.90
N CYS A 188 0.62 9.11 -9.05
CA CYS A 188 -0.15 10.01 -9.90
C CYS A 188 -0.80 9.24 -11.04
N GLY A 189 -2.12 9.04 -10.98
CA GLY A 189 -2.88 8.50 -12.10
C GLY A 189 -3.07 9.54 -13.22
N PHE A 190 -3.15 9.10 -14.47
CA PHE A 190 -3.51 9.94 -15.62
C PHE A 190 -4.19 9.13 -16.73
N ILE A 191 -5.03 9.79 -17.52
CA ILE A 191 -5.79 9.15 -18.61
C ILE A 191 -4.84 8.73 -19.73
N LEU A 192 -5.05 7.54 -20.30
CA LEU A 192 -4.26 6.96 -21.38
C LEU A 192 -5.01 7.03 -22.71
N ASN A 193 -4.24 7.16 -23.79
CA ASN A 193 -4.66 7.02 -25.18
C ASN A 193 -3.48 6.49 -26.01
N ASP A 194 -3.70 6.11 -27.26
CA ASP A 194 -2.69 5.44 -28.09
C ASP A 194 -1.42 6.27 -28.31
N ASN A 195 -1.55 7.60 -28.32
CA ASN A 195 -0.45 8.55 -28.55
C ASN A 195 0.09 9.16 -27.25
N ARG A 196 -0.23 8.55 -26.09
CA ARG A 196 0.35 8.91 -24.80
C ARG A 196 1.71 8.24 -24.63
N GLN A 197 2.72 9.05 -24.38
CA GLN A 197 4.09 8.62 -24.15
C GLN A 197 4.50 8.84 -22.68
N PHE A 198 4.99 7.79 -22.02
CA PHE A 198 5.67 7.85 -20.73
C PHE A 198 7.09 8.39 -20.93
N ILE A 199 7.52 9.32 -20.08
CA ILE A 199 8.83 9.97 -20.17
C ILE A 199 9.63 9.65 -18.91
N PHE A 200 10.51 8.66 -19.04
CA PHE A 200 11.51 8.31 -18.03
C PHE A 200 12.90 8.43 -18.67
N PRO A 201 13.81 9.24 -18.12
CA PRO A 201 15.16 9.44 -18.70
C PRO A 201 16.10 8.23 -18.57
N GLU A 202 15.74 7.30 -17.71
CA GLU A 202 16.49 6.09 -17.37
C GLU A 202 16.59 5.10 -18.52
N SER A 203 17.63 4.27 -18.49
CA SER A 203 17.93 3.31 -19.55
C SER A 203 17.73 1.86 -19.12
N ALA A 204 17.59 1.61 -17.81
CA ALA A 204 17.35 0.29 -17.24
C ALA A 204 16.04 0.24 -16.46
N GLY A 205 15.17 -0.68 -16.86
CA GLY A 205 13.93 -0.99 -16.17
C GLY A 205 13.96 -2.37 -15.52
N ALA A 206 13.18 -2.58 -14.47
CA ALA A 206 12.87 -3.90 -13.93
C ALA A 206 11.37 -4.06 -13.71
N MET A 207 10.87 -5.28 -13.89
CA MET A 207 9.45 -5.58 -13.74
C MET A 207 9.04 -5.67 -12.28
N HIS A 208 7.81 -5.26 -12.00
CA HIS A 208 7.15 -5.46 -10.71
C HIS A 208 7.25 -6.94 -10.27
N GLY A 209 7.76 -7.19 -9.07
CA GLY A 209 7.99 -8.54 -8.54
C GLY A 209 9.12 -9.35 -9.18
N ALA A 210 9.93 -8.74 -10.06
CA ALA A 210 11.08 -9.36 -10.70
C ALA A 210 12.27 -8.39 -10.77
N GLU A 211 12.52 -7.66 -9.68
CA GLU A 211 13.54 -6.60 -9.56
C GLU A 211 14.97 -7.07 -9.81
N VAL A 212 15.24 -8.37 -9.63
CA VAL A 212 16.53 -9.00 -9.97
C VAL A 212 16.73 -9.18 -11.48
N LYS A 213 15.70 -8.91 -12.30
CA LYS A 213 15.73 -9.05 -13.76
C LYS A 213 15.56 -7.68 -14.43
N THR A 214 16.66 -7.16 -14.94
CA THR A 214 16.71 -5.86 -15.63
C THR A 214 16.61 -6.00 -17.15
N PHE A 215 16.04 -4.99 -17.81
CA PHE A 215 16.05 -4.87 -19.27
C PHE A 215 16.30 -3.41 -19.69
N SER A 216 16.58 -3.21 -20.97
CA SER A 216 16.84 -1.89 -21.53
C SER A 216 15.53 -1.12 -21.79
N TYR A 217 15.30 -0.03 -21.08
CA TYR A 217 14.18 0.89 -21.35
C TYR A 217 14.57 1.92 -22.42
N PRO A 218 13.68 2.30 -23.36
CA PRO A 218 12.27 1.93 -23.45
C PRO A 218 11.94 0.72 -24.34
N THR A 219 12.93 0.09 -24.99
CA THR A 219 12.69 -0.95 -26.00
C THR A 219 12.72 -2.37 -25.43
N TRP A 220 11.65 -3.13 -25.67
CA TRP A 220 11.57 -4.53 -25.26
C TRP A 220 10.81 -5.36 -26.31
N ARG A 221 11.43 -6.45 -26.80
CA ARG A 221 10.90 -7.33 -27.86
C ARG A 221 10.35 -6.54 -29.05
N HIS A 222 11.18 -5.65 -29.58
CA HIS A 222 10.90 -4.75 -30.69
C HIS A 222 9.73 -3.78 -30.44
N ARG A 223 9.30 -3.60 -29.19
CA ARG A 223 8.25 -2.65 -28.79
C ARG A 223 8.85 -1.50 -28.00
N ASP A 224 8.41 -0.28 -28.30
CA ASP A 224 8.71 0.90 -27.51
C ASP A 224 7.67 1.04 -26.38
N LEU A 225 8.03 0.55 -25.20
CA LEU A 225 7.18 0.56 -24.02
C LEU A 225 6.96 1.96 -23.44
N SER A 226 7.61 3.00 -23.99
CA SER A 226 7.27 4.38 -23.69
C SER A 226 5.91 4.78 -24.29
N PHE A 227 5.39 4.08 -25.30
CA PHE A 227 4.07 4.36 -25.88
C PHE A 227 3.00 3.37 -25.41
N PHE A 228 1.89 3.88 -24.88
CA PHE A 228 0.80 3.03 -24.37
C PHE A 228 0.27 2.02 -25.41
N LYS A 229 0.13 2.43 -26.68
CA LYS A 229 -0.30 1.54 -27.77
C LYS A 229 0.58 0.31 -28.00
N GLN A 230 1.80 0.31 -27.45
CA GLN A 230 2.74 -0.80 -27.58
C GLN A 230 2.77 -1.70 -26.34
N VAL A 231 1.94 -1.45 -25.32
CA VAL A 231 1.91 -2.21 -24.06
C VAL A 231 0.71 -3.17 -24.02
N PRO A 232 0.88 -4.46 -24.41
CA PRO A 232 -0.24 -5.39 -24.64
C PRO A 232 -0.92 -5.90 -23.36
N THR A 233 -0.28 -5.84 -22.21
CA THR A 233 -0.86 -6.36 -20.95
C THR A 233 -0.45 -5.48 -19.80
N MET A 234 -0.95 -5.79 -18.60
CA MET A 234 -0.64 -5.04 -17.40
C MET A 234 0.86 -5.07 -17.16
N LEU A 235 1.41 -3.91 -16.88
CA LEU A 235 2.83 -3.69 -16.78
C LEU A 235 3.09 -2.68 -15.68
N GLY A 236 3.91 -3.08 -14.71
CA GLY A 236 4.52 -2.20 -13.71
C GLY A 236 6.03 -2.25 -13.86
N LEU A 237 6.68 -1.10 -14.00
CA LEU A 237 8.12 -1.01 -14.22
C LEU A 237 8.78 -0.02 -13.26
N TYR A 238 9.84 -0.49 -12.60
CA TYR A 238 10.76 0.32 -11.81
C TYR A 238 11.91 0.80 -12.70
N MET A 239 12.35 2.03 -12.50
CA MET A 239 13.62 2.51 -13.04
C MET A 239 14.70 2.33 -11.98
N LEU A 240 15.75 1.58 -12.30
CA LEU A 240 16.77 1.19 -11.31
C LEU A 240 18.03 2.08 -11.35
N ASP A 241 18.26 2.79 -12.45
CA ASP A 241 19.42 3.65 -12.70
C ASP A 241 19.04 5.14 -12.67
N SER A 242 18.16 5.54 -11.74
CA SER A 242 17.68 6.92 -11.61
C SER A 242 18.81 7.94 -11.49
N ASP A 243 18.99 8.73 -12.53
CA ASP A 243 20.09 9.70 -12.66
C ASP A 243 19.61 11.11 -13.05
N GLU A 244 18.31 11.26 -13.33
CA GLU A 244 17.66 12.55 -13.55
C GLU A 244 16.57 12.85 -12.50
N PRO A 245 16.43 14.09 -12.03
CA PRO A 245 15.48 14.48 -10.98
C PRO A 245 14.03 14.62 -11.48
N TYR A 246 13.67 14.00 -12.61
CA TYR A 246 12.35 14.18 -13.23
C TYR A 246 11.85 12.93 -13.97
N PHE A 247 10.53 12.88 -14.16
CA PHE A 247 9.83 11.97 -15.07
C PHE A 247 8.44 12.54 -15.38
N GLY A 248 7.71 11.97 -16.33
CA GLY A 248 6.34 12.41 -16.59
C GLY A 248 5.66 11.66 -17.73
N TYR A 249 4.69 12.31 -18.36
CA TYR A 249 4.11 11.87 -19.62
C TYR A 249 3.97 13.03 -20.61
N TYR A 250 3.88 12.71 -21.90
CA TYR A 250 3.52 13.63 -22.96
C TYR A 250 2.44 13.02 -23.86
N ASP A 251 1.48 13.84 -24.26
CA ASP A 251 0.41 13.54 -25.19
C ASP A 251 0.68 14.25 -26.50
N HIS A 252 0.96 13.46 -27.53
CA HIS A 252 1.34 14.00 -28.83
C HIS A 252 0.15 14.61 -29.59
N ASP A 253 -1.08 14.17 -29.34
CA ASP A 253 -2.26 14.74 -29.98
C ASP A 253 -2.62 16.08 -29.32
N ALA A 254 -2.54 16.13 -27.98
CA ALA A 254 -2.88 17.31 -27.22
C ALA A 254 -1.74 18.33 -27.06
N GLN A 255 -0.53 18.00 -27.55
CA GLN A 255 0.72 18.77 -27.40
C GLN A 255 0.98 19.22 -25.95
N PHE A 256 0.81 18.28 -25.03
CA PHE A 256 0.72 18.57 -23.61
C PHE A 256 1.23 17.43 -22.75
N GLY A 257 1.77 17.72 -21.58
CA GLY A 257 2.22 16.72 -20.63
C GLY A 257 2.10 17.15 -19.18
N PHE A 258 2.57 16.29 -18.30
CA PHE A 258 2.67 16.57 -16.86
C PHE A 258 3.98 15.98 -16.37
N VAL A 259 4.77 16.79 -15.67
CA VAL A 259 6.10 16.41 -15.21
C VAL A 259 6.18 16.49 -13.69
N HIS A 260 6.83 15.49 -13.11
CA HIS A 260 7.30 15.46 -11.74
C HIS A 260 8.76 15.93 -11.69
N TYR A 261 9.09 16.69 -10.66
CA TYR A 261 10.47 17.04 -10.32
C TYR A 261 10.71 16.94 -8.81
N SER A 262 11.82 16.33 -8.40
CA SER A 262 12.32 16.32 -7.02
C SER A 262 13.82 16.07 -6.99
N ASP A 263 14.49 16.44 -5.90
CA ASP A 263 15.90 16.13 -5.73
C ASP A 263 16.10 14.61 -5.66
N LEU A 264 17.07 14.07 -6.42
CA LEU A 264 17.38 12.64 -6.42
C LEU A 264 17.89 12.16 -5.07
N ALA A 265 18.55 13.02 -4.29
CA ALA A 265 18.98 12.70 -2.93
C ALA A 265 17.79 12.40 -2.01
N ASP A 266 16.60 12.92 -2.35
CA ASP A 266 15.36 12.74 -1.63
C ASP A 266 14.46 11.67 -2.27
N LEU A 267 14.23 11.67 -3.59
CA LEU A 267 13.29 10.75 -4.23
C LEU A 267 13.89 10.11 -5.49
N PRO A 268 14.75 9.10 -5.32
CA PRO A 268 15.34 8.40 -6.46
C PRO A 268 14.37 7.37 -7.07
N GLY A 269 13.34 6.92 -6.34
CA GLY A 269 12.41 5.89 -6.81
C GLY A 269 11.47 6.40 -7.89
N LYS A 270 11.37 5.66 -8.99
CA LYS A 270 10.48 5.95 -10.12
C LYS A 270 9.81 4.69 -10.60
N LYS A 271 8.49 4.76 -10.80
CA LYS A 271 7.69 3.65 -11.31
C LYS A 271 6.66 4.14 -12.30
N TYR A 272 6.37 3.36 -13.33
CA TYR A 272 5.13 3.51 -14.09
C TYR A 272 4.31 2.23 -14.08
N TRP A 273 2.99 2.37 -14.17
CA TRP A 273 2.07 1.24 -14.17
C TRP A 273 0.89 1.47 -15.12
N THR A 274 0.42 0.41 -15.79
CA THR A 274 -0.76 0.45 -16.68
C THR A 274 -1.47 -0.90 -16.73
N TRP A 275 -2.76 -0.89 -17.05
CA TRP A 275 -3.55 -2.10 -17.35
C TRP A 275 -3.13 -2.79 -18.66
N GLY A 276 -2.45 -2.08 -19.57
CA GLY A 276 -2.20 -2.52 -20.95
C GLY A 276 -3.37 -2.20 -21.89
N ASN A 277 -3.17 -2.43 -23.19
CA ASN A 277 -4.08 -1.97 -24.24
C ASN A 277 -4.93 -3.06 -24.93
N VAL A 278 -5.03 -4.26 -24.33
CA VAL A 278 -5.96 -5.29 -24.84
C VAL A 278 -7.41 -4.81 -24.68
N PRO A 279 -8.24 -4.83 -25.74
CA PRO A 279 -9.59 -4.26 -25.73
C PRO A 279 -10.48 -4.72 -24.57
N ASP A 280 -10.55 -6.03 -24.31
CA ASP A 280 -11.38 -6.58 -23.22
C ASP A 280 -10.90 -6.09 -21.84
N ARG A 281 -9.60 -5.87 -21.68
CA ARG A 281 -9.02 -5.33 -20.44
C ARG A 281 -9.37 -3.88 -20.25
N MET A 282 -9.28 -3.11 -21.32
CA MET A 282 -9.66 -1.71 -21.33
C MET A 282 -11.15 -1.57 -21.02
N GLU A 283 -11.99 -2.48 -21.54
CA GLU A 283 -13.43 -2.51 -21.29
C GLU A 283 -13.78 -2.78 -19.82
N VAL A 284 -13.15 -3.79 -19.22
CA VAL A 284 -13.30 -4.09 -17.80
C VAL A 284 -12.84 -2.92 -16.95
N SER A 285 -11.57 -2.51 -17.12
CA SER A 285 -10.94 -1.50 -16.27
C SER A 285 -11.71 -0.18 -16.31
N ARG A 286 -12.08 0.31 -17.49
CA ARG A 286 -12.82 1.57 -17.61
C ARG A 286 -14.20 1.53 -16.93
N LYS A 287 -14.88 0.38 -16.87
CA LYS A 287 -16.21 0.23 -16.25
C LYS A 287 -16.16 -0.03 -14.74
N THR A 288 -15.15 -0.75 -14.26
CA THR A 288 -15.05 -1.15 -12.85
C THR A 288 -14.35 -0.09 -12.01
N VAL A 289 -13.29 0.52 -12.55
CA VAL A 289 -12.37 1.35 -11.76
C VAL A 289 -12.38 2.84 -12.14
N HIS A 290 -13.12 3.27 -13.16
CA HIS A 290 -13.21 4.68 -13.55
C HIS A 290 -14.66 5.18 -13.66
N SER A 291 -14.95 6.37 -13.12
CA SER A 291 -16.32 6.92 -13.11
C SER A 291 -16.77 7.57 -14.42
N ARG A 292 -15.85 7.76 -15.37
CA ARG A 292 -16.11 8.34 -16.70
C ARG A 292 -15.87 7.37 -17.86
N ASN A 293 -15.70 6.08 -17.59
CA ASN A 293 -15.39 5.06 -18.60
C ASN A 293 -14.10 5.35 -19.41
N GLU A 294 -13.06 5.83 -18.72
CA GLU A 294 -11.73 6.10 -19.30
C GLU A 294 -10.72 5.07 -18.76
N VAL A 295 -9.67 4.83 -19.54
CA VAL A 295 -8.54 3.99 -19.10
C VAL A 295 -7.45 4.91 -18.55
N PHE A 296 -6.89 4.55 -17.40
CA PHE A 296 -5.81 5.29 -16.78
C PHE A 296 -4.57 4.43 -16.57
N GLY A 297 -3.43 5.10 -16.48
CA GLY A 297 -2.17 4.56 -16.01
C GLY A 297 -1.62 5.44 -14.90
N GLU A 298 -0.44 5.09 -14.41
CA GLU A 298 0.16 5.70 -13.24
C GLU A 298 1.64 5.98 -13.49
N MET A 299 2.10 7.10 -12.92
CA MET A 299 3.52 7.43 -12.75
C MET A 299 3.74 7.78 -11.28
N GLN A 300 4.83 7.26 -10.69
CA GLN A 300 4.99 7.26 -9.25
C GLN A 300 6.41 7.66 -8.85
N SER A 301 6.52 8.47 -7.78
CA SER A 301 7.77 8.89 -7.14
C SER A 301 7.93 8.22 -5.78
N GLY A 302 9.15 7.84 -5.39
CA GLY A 302 9.40 7.11 -4.14
C GLY A 302 10.70 7.48 -3.45
N ARG A 303 10.70 7.39 -2.10
CA ARG A 303 11.91 7.61 -1.26
C ARG A 303 12.94 6.48 -1.40
N ILE A 304 12.48 5.33 -1.85
CA ILE A 304 13.25 4.11 -2.08
C ILE A 304 13.05 3.68 -3.54
N MET A 305 14.02 2.95 -4.11
CA MET A 305 14.00 2.53 -5.52
C MET A 305 12.84 1.60 -5.87
N ILE A 306 12.48 0.70 -4.94
CA ILE A 306 11.53 -0.39 -5.14
C ILE A 306 10.38 -0.21 -4.16
N GLN A 307 9.13 -0.26 -4.65
CA GLN A 307 7.93 0.04 -3.84
C GLN A 307 7.60 -1.07 -2.83
N GLU A 308 8.06 -2.29 -3.11
CA GLU A 308 7.92 -3.49 -2.32
C GLU A 308 8.82 -3.50 -1.08
N HIS A 309 9.81 -2.60 -1.06
CA HIS A 309 10.72 -2.48 0.07
C HIS A 309 10.24 -1.47 1.10
N GLN A 310 10.78 -1.59 2.30
CA GLN A 310 10.64 -0.64 3.39
C GLN A 310 12.04 -0.25 3.87
N ASP A 311 12.16 1.01 4.25
CA ASP A 311 13.35 1.54 4.91
C ASP A 311 13.13 1.65 6.42
N ARG A 312 14.23 1.63 7.17
CA ARG A 312 14.22 1.70 8.63
C ARG A 312 14.34 3.14 9.08
N MET A 313 13.39 3.59 9.88
CA MET A 313 13.43 4.92 10.50
C MET A 313 13.74 4.77 11.99
N PRO A 314 14.95 5.12 12.45
CA PRO A 314 15.31 4.99 13.86
C PRO A 314 14.47 5.88 14.78
N PRO A 315 14.49 5.63 16.11
CA PRO A 315 13.85 6.47 17.11
C PRO A 315 14.23 7.95 16.95
N GLU A 316 13.33 8.86 17.34
CA GLU A 316 13.56 10.31 17.38
C GLU A 316 14.22 10.88 16.11
N THR A 317 13.82 10.37 14.94
CA THR A 317 14.35 10.75 13.63
C THR A 317 13.26 11.38 12.79
N GLU A 318 13.62 12.37 11.98
CA GLU A 318 12.74 13.06 11.05
C GLU A 318 13.36 13.05 9.65
N CYS A 319 12.52 12.89 8.62
CA CYS A 319 12.87 13.18 7.23
C CYS A 319 11.82 14.09 6.60
N GLU A 320 12.28 14.95 5.70
CA GLU A 320 11.44 15.82 4.89
C GLU A 320 12.02 16.01 3.49
N TRP A 321 11.17 16.29 2.52
CA TRP A 321 11.58 16.58 1.14
C TRP A 321 10.48 17.35 0.40
N TYR A 322 10.82 17.79 -0.82
CA TYR A 322 9.93 18.56 -1.69
C TYR A 322 9.73 17.90 -3.06
N GLU A 323 8.52 18.01 -3.60
CA GLU A 323 8.17 17.54 -4.93
C GLU A 323 7.39 18.63 -5.67
N ARG A 324 7.61 18.74 -6.97
CA ARG A 324 6.85 19.65 -7.84
C ARG A 324 6.20 18.89 -8.96
N TRP A 325 4.92 19.20 -9.17
CA TRP A 325 4.14 18.70 -10.28
C TRP A 325 3.67 19.88 -11.13
N TYR A 326 3.99 19.88 -12.41
CA TYR A 326 3.60 20.98 -13.30
C TYR A 326 3.32 20.56 -14.75
N PRO A 327 2.39 21.26 -15.42
CA PRO A 327 2.05 21.04 -16.82
C PRO A 327 3.24 21.32 -17.74
N VAL A 328 3.30 20.54 -18.81
CA VAL A 328 4.24 20.68 -19.93
C VAL A 328 3.42 21.10 -21.15
N ARG A 329 3.80 22.20 -21.81
CA ARG A 329 3.06 22.74 -22.96
C ARG A 329 3.96 22.80 -24.16
N GLU A 330 3.53 22.23 -25.29
CA GLU A 330 4.10 22.46 -26.63
C GLU A 330 5.61 22.18 -26.77
N THR A 331 6.23 21.49 -25.81
CA THR A 331 7.66 21.16 -25.86
C THR A 331 7.95 19.99 -26.81
N GLY A 332 6.94 19.18 -27.12
CA GLY A 332 7.15 17.80 -27.58
C GLY A 332 7.69 16.91 -26.45
N THR A 333 8.17 15.71 -26.80
CA THR A 333 8.87 14.78 -25.90
C THR A 333 10.03 15.47 -25.20
N PHE A 334 9.81 15.92 -23.97
CA PHE A 334 10.81 16.63 -23.20
C PHE A 334 11.92 15.67 -22.75
N ASN A 335 13.15 16.20 -22.67
CA ASN A 335 14.35 15.47 -22.24
C ASN A 335 15.20 16.31 -21.28
N GLY A 336 14.57 17.28 -20.62
CA GLY A 336 15.12 18.00 -19.50
C GLY A 336 14.03 18.71 -18.70
N ALA A 337 14.22 18.79 -17.39
CA ALA A 337 13.32 19.48 -16.48
C ALA A 337 14.10 20.06 -15.29
N GLY A 338 13.41 20.78 -14.41
CA GLY A 338 14.01 21.39 -13.24
C GLY A 338 12.98 22.09 -12.36
N PRO A 339 13.43 22.80 -11.32
CA PRO A 339 12.52 23.45 -10.38
C PRO A 339 11.67 24.56 -11.01
N GLY A 340 12.06 25.09 -12.18
CA GLY A 340 11.48 26.26 -12.82
C GLY A 340 10.99 26.07 -14.26
N ALA A 341 11.42 25.03 -14.97
CA ALA A 341 11.12 24.86 -16.39
C ALA A 341 11.24 23.39 -16.86
N VAL A 342 10.62 23.11 -18.00
CA VAL A 342 10.75 21.85 -18.77
C VAL A 342 11.22 22.20 -20.17
N MET A 343 12.03 21.33 -20.79
CA MET A 343 12.53 21.54 -22.14
C MET A 343 12.71 20.27 -22.95
N ARG A 344 12.68 20.43 -24.26
CA ARG A 344 13.19 19.48 -25.25
C ARG A 344 14.40 20.10 -25.93
N VAL A 345 15.49 19.35 -25.97
CA VAL A 345 16.70 19.68 -26.72
C VAL A 345 16.89 18.64 -27.81
N GLU A 346 16.97 19.10 -29.05
CA GLU A 346 17.22 18.26 -30.22
C GLU A 346 18.49 18.71 -30.92
N LEU A 347 19.38 17.76 -31.22
CA LEU A 347 20.50 18.00 -32.11
C LEU A 347 19.99 17.93 -33.55
N LEU A 348 20.05 19.05 -34.27
CA LEU A 348 19.55 19.15 -35.65
C LEU A 348 20.60 18.74 -36.68
N ASP A 349 21.82 19.24 -36.52
CA ASP A 349 22.95 18.94 -37.39
C ASP A 349 24.29 19.05 -36.65
N VAL A 350 25.27 18.29 -37.13
CA VAL A 350 26.69 18.41 -36.77
C VAL A 350 27.47 18.44 -38.07
N SER A 351 27.88 19.63 -38.51
CA SER A 351 28.58 19.81 -39.79
C SER A 351 29.54 21.00 -39.73
N GLY A 352 30.64 20.95 -40.48
CA GLY A 352 31.59 22.06 -40.61
C GLY A 352 32.18 22.56 -39.28
N GLY A 353 32.39 21.67 -38.29
CA GLY A 353 32.89 22.04 -36.97
C GLY A 353 31.90 22.83 -36.10
N ARG A 354 30.60 22.79 -36.42
CA ARG A 354 29.52 23.40 -35.65
C ARG A 354 28.42 22.40 -35.37
N SER A 355 27.66 22.64 -34.31
CA SER A 355 26.46 21.87 -33.98
C SER A 355 25.28 22.79 -33.76
N ARG A 356 24.14 22.47 -34.37
CA ARG A 356 22.89 23.22 -34.19
C ARG A 356 21.95 22.44 -33.29
N LEU A 357 21.53 23.10 -32.21
CA LEU A 357 20.61 22.57 -31.22
C LEU A 357 19.29 23.35 -31.31
N ARG A 358 18.16 22.64 -31.38
CA ARG A 358 16.84 23.21 -31.15
C ARG A 358 16.45 23.01 -29.70
N ILE A 359 16.01 24.08 -29.06
CA ILE A 359 15.63 24.10 -27.65
C ILE A 359 14.21 24.64 -27.59
N VAL A 360 13.28 23.84 -27.08
CA VAL A 360 11.89 24.23 -26.87
C VAL A 360 11.61 24.11 -25.38
N ALA A 361 11.26 25.21 -24.71
CA ALA A 361 11.14 25.23 -23.25
C ALA A 361 9.86 25.93 -22.79
N ASN A 362 9.23 25.41 -21.75
CA ASN A 362 8.10 26.03 -21.07
C ASN A 362 8.51 26.32 -19.60
N GLY A 363 8.35 27.57 -19.17
CA GLY A 363 8.62 27.97 -17.80
C GLY A 363 7.42 27.71 -16.91
N ASN A 364 7.59 27.40 -15.63
CA ASN A 364 6.47 27.29 -14.69
C ASN A 364 6.08 28.64 -14.05
N ALA A 365 6.66 29.73 -14.56
CA ALA A 365 6.35 31.11 -14.24
C ALA A 365 6.90 32.04 -15.34
N PHE A 366 6.70 33.35 -15.18
CA PHE A 366 7.39 34.34 -16.01
C PHE A 366 8.84 34.52 -15.57
N PHE A 367 9.77 34.27 -16.48
CA PHE A 367 11.21 34.50 -16.32
C PHE A 367 11.71 35.36 -17.50
N PRO A 368 11.49 36.69 -17.47
CA PRO A 368 11.77 37.58 -18.61
C PRO A 368 13.27 37.68 -18.96
N ASP A 369 14.12 37.43 -17.98
CA ASP A 369 15.58 37.49 -18.10
C ASP A 369 16.24 36.11 -18.06
N ALA A 370 15.44 35.06 -18.25
CA ALA A 370 16.00 33.72 -18.39
C ALA A 370 16.96 33.63 -19.57
N ALA A 371 17.96 32.77 -19.44
CA ALA A 371 18.96 32.51 -20.45
C ALA A 371 19.19 31.01 -20.60
N VAL A 372 19.54 30.58 -21.81
CA VAL A 372 20.01 29.23 -22.09
C VAL A 372 21.53 29.21 -22.16
N LEU A 373 22.14 28.27 -21.46
CA LEU A 373 23.57 27.99 -21.46
C LEU A 373 23.81 26.59 -22.02
N VAL A 374 24.63 26.48 -23.06
CA VAL A 374 25.06 25.21 -23.64
C VAL A 374 26.54 24.99 -23.32
N THR A 375 26.86 23.86 -22.70
CA THR A 375 28.23 23.40 -22.45
C THR A 375 28.45 22.05 -23.14
N SER A 376 29.63 21.84 -23.70
CA SER A 376 30.02 20.59 -24.36
C SER A 376 31.52 20.45 -24.31
N ASP A 377 32.02 19.23 -24.11
CA ASP A 377 33.45 18.96 -24.00
C ASP A 377 34.19 19.38 -25.27
N GLY A 378 35.31 20.07 -25.10
CA GLY A 378 36.13 20.57 -26.20
C GLY A 378 35.51 21.72 -27.01
N ALA A 379 34.39 22.30 -26.58
CA ALA A 379 33.74 23.43 -27.22
C ALA A 379 33.54 24.62 -26.24
N PRO A 380 33.74 25.88 -26.66
CA PRO A 380 33.42 27.05 -25.84
C PRO A 380 31.91 27.11 -25.54
N SER A 381 31.55 27.36 -24.29
CA SER A 381 30.15 27.48 -23.87
C SER A 381 29.43 28.64 -24.57
N VAL A 382 28.14 28.46 -24.88
CA VAL A 382 27.32 29.49 -25.51
C VAL A 382 26.14 29.86 -24.61
N LYS A 383 25.96 31.16 -24.33
CA LYS A 383 24.85 31.69 -23.55
C LYS A 383 23.98 32.63 -24.39
N HIS A 384 22.67 32.45 -24.36
CA HIS A 384 21.72 33.34 -25.04
C HIS A 384 20.51 33.66 -24.16
N LYS A 385 20.01 34.90 -24.23
CA LYS A 385 18.71 35.26 -23.63
C LYS A 385 17.58 34.40 -24.22
N MET A 386 16.75 33.82 -23.38
CA MET A 386 15.61 32.98 -23.74
C MET A 386 14.53 33.20 -22.68
N PRO A 387 13.74 34.29 -22.78
CA PRO A 387 12.67 34.57 -21.83
C PRO A 387 11.69 33.40 -21.79
N LEU A 388 11.24 32.99 -20.61
CA LEU A 388 10.29 31.89 -20.43
C LEU A 388 8.98 32.39 -19.82
N ASN A 389 7.88 31.71 -20.12
CA ASN A 389 6.58 32.03 -19.56
C ASN A 389 5.73 30.76 -19.29
N PRO A 390 4.66 30.85 -18.48
CA PRO A 390 3.85 29.71 -18.08
C PRO A 390 2.72 29.32 -19.03
N LEU A 391 2.48 30.09 -20.10
CA LEU A 391 1.33 29.93 -20.98
C LEU A 391 1.66 29.15 -22.25
N GLU A 392 2.86 29.31 -22.78
CA GLU A 392 3.31 28.73 -24.05
C GLU A 392 4.78 28.31 -24.01
N ALA A 393 5.19 27.47 -24.96
CA ALA A 393 6.61 27.13 -25.11
C ALA A 393 7.37 28.20 -25.92
N VAL A 394 8.63 28.40 -25.56
CA VAL A 394 9.57 29.25 -26.29
C VAL A 394 10.55 28.38 -27.03
N LYS A 395 10.70 28.65 -28.33
CA LYS A 395 11.61 27.91 -29.22
C LYS A 395 12.83 28.76 -29.58
N LYS A 396 14.01 28.16 -29.50
CA LYS A 396 15.27 28.79 -29.90
C LYS A 396 16.19 27.79 -30.58
N THR A 397 16.90 28.23 -31.61
CA THR A 397 18.00 27.46 -32.20
C THR A 397 19.31 28.08 -31.74
N VAL A 398 20.21 27.27 -31.19
CA VAL A 398 21.54 27.67 -30.74
C VAL A 398 22.58 26.97 -31.60
N THR A 399 23.59 27.72 -32.04
CA THR A 399 24.73 27.16 -32.79
C THR A 399 25.96 27.16 -31.89
N LEU A 400 26.51 25.98 -31.65
CA LEU A 400 27.76 25.77 -30.92
C LEU A 400 28.92 25.67 -31.92
N ARG A 401 30.06 26.31 -31.63
CA ARG A 401 31.32 26.08 -32.35
C ARG A 401 32.01 24.90 -31.70
N GLY A 402 32.08 23.75 -32.37
CA GLY A 402 32.49 22.47 -31.81
C GLY A 402 31.41 21.41 -31.96
N LYS A 403 31.69 20.19 -31.48
CA LYS A 403 30.75 19.07 -31.51
C LYS A 403 29.86 19.10 -30.27
N ALA A 404 28.55 18.97 -30.48
CA ALA A 404 27.58 18.66 -29.45
C ALA A 404 27.05 17.22 -29.65
N GLY A 405 26.69 16.58 -28.55
CA GLY A 405 26.11 15.25 -28.53
C GLY A 405 26.42 14.53 -27.21
N PRO A 406 25.91 13.30 -27.06
CA PRO A 406 26.16 12.49 -25.87
C PRO A 406 27.65 12.25 -25.59
N ASP A 407 28.42 12.01 -26.65
CA ASP A 407 29.86 11.70 -26.56
C ASP A 407 30.72 12.90 -26.16
N ALA A 408 30.17 14.11 -26.28
CA ALA A 408 30.79 15.35 -25.82
C ALA A 408 30.14 15.86 -24.51
N HIS A 409 29.38 15.01 -23.81
CA HIS A 409 28.70 15.31 -22.55
C HIS A 409 27.90 16.63 -22.59
N THR A 410 27.26 16.91 -23.74
CA THR A 410 26.57 18.19 -23.93
C THR A 410 25.44 18.36 -22.93
N THR A 411 25.49 19.48 -22.20
CA THR A 411 24.47 19.89 -21.23
C THR A 411 23.88 21.23 -21.63
N VAL A 412 22.56 21.32 -21.56
CA VAL A 412 21.80 22.55 -21.78
C VAL A 412 21.12 22.93 -20.48
N SER A 413 21.40 24.13 -19.98
CA SER A 413 20.81 24.67 -18.74
C SER A 413 20.00 25.91 -19.04
N LEU A 414 18.78 25.97 -18.52
CA LEU A 414 17.98 27.19 -18.43
C LEU A 414 18.30 27.84 -17.10
N LEU A 415 18.68 29.12 -17.13
CA LEU A 415 19.11 29.89 -15.97
C LEU A 415 18.16 31.08 -15.76
N ASP A 416 17.91 31.46 -14.51
CA ASP A 416 17.21 32.69 -14.18
C ASP A 416 18.14 33.92 -14.22
N ALA A 417 17.65 35.07 -13.76
CA ALA A 417 18.42 36.32 -13.71
C ALA A 417 19.63 36.26 -12.75
N ASN A 418 19.55 35.44 -11.70
CA ASN A 418 20.62 35.26 -10.71
C ASN A 418 21.61 34.15 -11.11
N GLY A 419 21.33 33.42 -12.20
CA GLY A 419 22.12 32.27 -12.64
C GLY A 419 21.71 30.95 -11.99
N GLU A 420 20.59 30.91 -11.26
CA GLU A 420 20.03 29.66 -10.72
C GLU A 420 19.41 28.82 -11.84
N ARG A 421 19.53 27.49 -11.74
CA ARG A 421 19.03 26.57 -12.76
C ARG A 421 17.52 26.41 -12.66
N LEU A 422 16.82 26.79 -13.73
CA LEU A 422 15.39 26.55 -13.92
C LEU A 422 15.12 25.14 -14.48
N GLY A 423 16.01 24.61 -15.32
CA GLY A 423 15.90 23.30 -15.95
C GLY A 423 17.22 22.85 -16.55
N VAL A 424 17.45 21.54 -16.62
CA VAL A 424 18.65 20.95 -17.23
C VAL A 424 18.25 19.81 -18.16
N ALA A 425 18.87 19.77 -19.33
CA ALA A 425 18.82 18.64 -20.26
C ALA A 425 20.25 18.17 -20.54
N ARG A 426 20.49 16.86 -20.48
CA ARG A 426 21.74 16.23 -20.89
C ARG A 426 21.47 15.42 -22.16
N LEU A 427 22.26 15.62 -23.21
CA LEU A 427 22.12 14.80 -24.40
C LEU A 427 22.66 13.40 -24.10
N ARG A 428 21.84 12.37 -24.33
CA ARG A 428 22.16 10.98 -24.03
C ARG A 428 22.00 10.12 -25.28
N ARG A 429 22.72 9.00 -25.33
CA ARG A 429 22.51 7.99 -26.37
C ARG A 429 21.15 7.33 -26.11
N PRO A 430 20.27 7.21 -27.12
CA PRO A 430 19.10 6.36 -27.00
C PRO A 430 19.53 4.94 -26.66
N SER A 431 18.80 4.27 -25.77
CA SER A 431 19.00 2.83 -25.57
C SER A 431 18.60 2.10 -26.85
N SER A 432 19.53 1.37 -27.47
CA SER A 432 19.31 0.60 -28.69
C SER A 432 19.33 -0.91 -28.45
N ARG A 433 19.46 -1.33 -27.19
CA ARG A 433 19.54 -2.74 -26.80
C ARG A 433 18.13 -3.28 -26.68
N ASP A 434 17.78 -4.22 -27.54
CA ASP A 434 16.57 -5.01 -27.41
C ASP A 434 16.96 -6.38 -26.83
N SER A 435 16.92 -6.49 -25.50
CA SER A 435 17.58 -7.58 -24.79
C SER A 435 16.70 -8.12 -23.65
N TRP A 436 16.45 -9.42 -23.71
CA TRP A 436 16.03 -10.24 -22.56
C TRP A 436 17.23 -10.93 -21.89
N ARG A 437 18.42 -10.86 -22.50
CA ARG A 437 19.59 -11.69 -22.15
C ARG A 437 20.59 -11.01 -21.22
N GLU A 438 20.56 -9.69 -21.10
CA GLU A 438 21.32 -8.95 -20.06
C GLU A 438 20.45 -8.76 -18.81
N VAL A 439 19.69 -9.79 -18.43
CA VAL A 439 19.36 -10.00 -17.03
C VAL A 439 20.72 -10.17 -16.37
N ILE A 440 21.23 -9.12 -15.71
CA ILE A 440 22.24 -9.35 -14.68
C ILE A 440 21.44 -10.05 -13.59
N GLU A 441 21.41 -11.38 -13.68
CA GLU A 441 20.95 -12.20 -12.59
C GLU A 441 21.93 -11.87 -11.48
N VAL A 442 21.51 -11.02 -10.54
CA VAL A 442 22.25 -10.83 -9.30
C VAL A 442 22.02 -12.12 -8.52
N LYS A 443 22.73 -13.17 -8.96
CA LYS A 443 22.73 -14.49 -8.35
C LYS A 443 23.34 -14.34 -6.97
N ASP A 444 22.51 -14.55 -5.96
CA ASP A 444 22.94 -15.13 -4.68
C ASP A 444 22.12 -16.39 -4.41
N ASP A 445 22.24 -17.38 -5.31
CA ASP A 445 21.84 -18.78 -5.06
C ASP A 445 22.89 -19.53 -4.20
N VAL A 446 23.74 -18.78 -3.48
CA VAL A 446 24.62 -19.36 -2.46
C VAL A 446 23.75 -19.63 -1.25
N GLN A 447 23.57 -20.92 -0.90
CA GLN A 447 22.96 -21.28 0.36
C GLN A 447 23.71 -20.56 1.49
N PRO A 448 23.05 -19.75 2.32
CA PRO A 448 23.73 -18.98 3.34
C PRO A 448 24.35 -19.93 4.36
N VAL A 449 25.70 -19.99 4.40
CA VAL A 449 26.44 -20.95 5.24
C VAL A 449 26.87 -20.30 6.56
N GLY A 450 27.26 -19.01 6.53
CA GLY A 450 27.72 -18.28 7.70
C GLY A 450 26.63 -17.57 8.49
N ALA A 451 26.95 -17.19 9.73
CA ALA A 451 26.05 -16.37 10.57
C ALA A 451 25.69 -15.04 9.90
N GLU A 452 26.64 -14.41 9.20
CA GLU A 452 26.43 -13.17 8.46
C GLU A 452 25.51 -13.36 7.26
N ASP A 453 25.73 -14.38 6.43
CA ASP A 453 24.87 -14.65 5.26
C ASP A 453 23.41 -14.91 5.66
N ILE A 454 23.21 -15.70 6.73
CA ILE A 454 21.87 -15.98 7.27
C ILE A 454 21.23 -14.71 7.82
N PHE A 455 22.02 -13.85 8.47
CA PHE A 455 21.55 -12.55 8.94
C PHE A 455 21.18 -11.62 7.79
N MET A 456 21.96 -11.57 6.71
CA MET A 456 21.63 -10.78 5.52
C MET A 456 20.35 -11.27 4.84
N LEU A 457 20.11 -12.59 4.80
CA LEU A 457 18.82 -13.14 4.36
C LEU A 457 17.67 -12.64 5.24
N ALA A 458 17.86 -12.61 6.57
CA ALA A 458 16.87 -12.08 7.49
C ALA A 458 16.60 -10.59 7.25
N GLU A 459 17.64 -9.78 7.02
CA GLU A 459 17.52 -8.35 6.74
C GLU A 459 16.84 -8.08 5.39
N THR A 460 17.12 -8.87 4.35
CA THR A 460 16.41 -8.79 3.06
C THR A 460 14.92 -9.08 3.25
N LYS A 461 14.57 -10.14 3.99
CA LYS A 461 13.16 -10.43 4.34
C LYS A 461 12.55 -9.36 5.24
N ALA A 462 13.32 -8.72 6.09
CA ALA A 462 12.83 -7.63 6.92
C ALA A 462 12.48 -6.38 6.09
N ARG A 463 13.23 -6.13 5.01
CA ARG A 463 12.99 -5.00 4.11
C ARG A 463 11.79 -5.19 3.20
N ASP A 464 11.46 -6.42 2.85
CA ASP A 464 10.26 -6.75 2.08
C ASP A 464 8.99 -6.34 2.87
N TRP A 465 7.97 -5.82 2.19
CA TRP A 465 6.69 -5.41 2.78
C TRP A 465 5.84 -6.57 3.34
N GLY A 466 6.33 -7.82 3.20
CA GLY A 466 5.71 -9.04 3.69
C GLY A 466 5.80 -9.20 5.20
N ASN A 467 4.82 -9.87 5.79
CA ASN A 467 4.75 -10.09 7.23
C ASN A 467 5.54 -11.35 7.66
N TYR A 468 6.86 -11.25 7.70
CA TYR A 468 7.76 -12.37 8.05
C TYR A 468 7.99 -12.51 9.57
N ASP A 469 8.14 -13.76 10.03
CA ASP A 469 8.64 -14.05 11.38
C ASP A 469 10.16 -14.24 11.36
N LEU A 470 10.87 -13.16 11.66
CA LEU A 470 12.33 -13.08 11.56
C LEU A 470 13.06 -13.76 12.73
N VAL A 471 12.37 -14.07 13.83
CA VAL A 471 13.00 -14.67 15.03
C VAL A 471 13.73 -15.95 14.65
N SER A 472 13.07 -16.81 13.87
CA SER A 472 13.63 -18.09 13.46
C SER A 472 14.91 -17.94 12.66
N LEU A 473 15.02 -16.92 11.79
CA LEU A 473 16.19 -16.66 10.95
C LEU A 473 17.37 -16.14 11.78
N TYR A 474 17.13 -15.20 12.70
CA TYR A 474 18.17 -14.73 13.61
C TYR A 474 18.67 -15.84 14.54
N GLU A 475 17.79 -16.70 15.04
CA GLU A 475 18.19 -17.89 15.81
C GLU A 475 19.01 -18.88 14.97
N LYS A 476 18.75 -19.00 13.65
CA LYS A 476 19.62 -19.80 12.77
C LYS A 476 21.03 -19.20 12.69
N ALA A 477 21.15 -17.88 12.55
CA ALA A 477 22.45 -17.20 12.57
C ALA A 477 23.19 -17.45 13.89
N LEU A 478 22.48 -17.40 15.02
CA LEU A 478 23.05 -17.68 16.34
C LEU A 478 23.44 -19.15 16.58
N ARG A 479 22.89 -20.10 15.83
CA ARG A 479 23.38 -21.49 15.86
C ARG A 479 24.74 -21.65 15.18
N GLN A 480 25.04 -20.79 14.19
CA GLN A 480 26.36 -20.73 13.57
C GLN A 480 27.36 -19.97 14.46
N ASP A 481 26.92 -18.87 15.08
CA ASP A 481 27.74 -18.09 16.01
C ASP A 481 26.87 -17.52 17.14
N SER A 482 26.95 -18.14 18.33
CA SER A 482 26.10 -17.82 19.48
C SER A 482 26.29 -16.41 20.04
N GLY A 483 27.45 -15.80 19.75
CA GLY A 483 27.82 -14.44 20.13
C GLY A 483 27.65 -13.43 19.01
N PHE A 484 27.01 -13.77 17.88
CA PHE A 484 26.89 -12.85 16.74
C PHE A 484 26.03 -11.62 17.09
N SER A 485 26.70 -10.49 17.36
CA SER A 485 26.09 -9.26 17.90
C SER A 485 24.93 -8.70 17.07
N PRO A 486 24.98 -8.67 15.71
CA PRO A 486 23.87 -8.17 14.90
C PRO A 486 22.56 -8.94 15.12
N ALA A 487 22.61 -10.28 15.10
CA ALA A 487 21.43 -11.12 15.34
C ALA A 487 20.91 -10.99 16.78
N ARG A 488 21.81 -10.93 17.79
CA ARG A 488 21.42 -10.66 19.18
C ARG A 488 20.71 -9.31 19.32
N ARG A 489 21.24 -8.26 18.69
CA ARG A 489 20.63 -6.92 18.70
C ARG A 489 19.22 -6.93 18.12
N GLU A 490 19.03 -7.52 16.94
CA GLU A 490 17.70 -7.56 16.30
C GLU A 490 16.70 -8.44 17.08
N LEU A 491 17.14 -9.57 17.66
CA LEU A 491 16.31 -10.34 18.61
C LEU A 491 15.95 -9.53 19.86
N GLY A 492 16.87 -8.72 20.39
CA GLY A 492 16.60 -7.80 21.50
C GLY A 492 15.52 -6.77 21.14
N LYS A 493 15.56 -6.20 19.92
CA LYS A 493 14.54 -5.26 19.44
C LYS A 493 13.18 -5.94 19.23
N LEU A 494 13.16 -7.15 18.66
CA LEU A 494 11.95 -7.96 18.53
C LEU A 494 11.35 -8.32 19.90
N ALA A 495 12.20 -8.62 20.89
CA ALA A 495 11.77 -8.86 22.26
C ALA A 495 11.16 -7.60 22.92
N ILE A 496 11.73 -6.41 22.68
CA ILE A 496 11.10 -5.13 23.07
C ILE A 496 9.74 -5.00 22.40
N TRP A 497 9.64 -5.21 21.09
CA TRP A 497 8.38 -5.13 20.33
C TRP A 497 7.33 -6.12 20.84
N GLY A 498 7.75 -7.27 21.37
CA GLY A 498 6.92 -8.27 22.05
C GLY A 498 6.52 -7.91 23.50
N GLY A 499 7.09 -6.86 24.08
CA GLY A 499 6.94 -6.53 25.51
C GLY A 499 7.67 -7.52 26.44
N LEU A 500 8.67 -8.24 25.94
CA LEU A 500 9.49 -9.22 26.68
C LEU A 500 10.80 -8.56 27.14
N TYR A 501 10.68 -7.56 28.01
CA TYR A 501 11.80 -6.65 28.34
C TYR A 501 13.00 -7.33 28.99
N ASP A 502 12.81 -8.32 29.87
CA ASP A 502 13.95 -9.03 30.48
C ASP A 502 14.73 -9.87 29.46
N LYS A 503 14.04 -10.54 28.52
CA LYS A 503 14.70 -11.24 27.40
C LYS A 503 15.47 -10.27 26.51
N ALA A 504 14.89 -9.09 26.25
CA ALA A 504 15.59 -8.05 25.49
C ALA A 504 16.89 -7.61 26.19
N VAL A 505 16.85 -7.41 27.52
CA VAL A 505 18.03 -7.07 28.32
C VAL A 505 19.12 -8.15 28.18
N GLU A 506 18.75 -9.44 28.25
CA GLU A 506 19.68 -10.55 28.05
C GLU A 506 20.36 -10.48 26.68
N HIS A 507 19.57 -10.37 25.60
CA HIS A 507 20.10 -10.28 24.24
C HIS A 507 21.07 -9.10 24.05
N PHE A 508 20.73 -7.91 24.55
CA PHE A 508 21.62 -6.76 24.44
C PHE A 508 22.88 -6.88 25.30
N LYS A 509 22.80 -7.49 26.49
CA LYS A 509 23.99 -7.74 27.31
C LYS A 509 24.98 -8.65 26.59
N VAL A 510 24.51 -9.77 26.02
CA VAL A 510 25.37 -10.67 25.23
C VAL A 510 25.93 -9.97 23.99
N ALA A 511 25.12 -9.17 23.28
CA ALA A 511 25.63 -8.41 22.13
C ALA A 511 26.77 -7.44 22.50
N LEU A 512 26.67 -6.82 23.69
CA LEU A 512 27.66 -5.88 24.23
C LEU A 512 28.89 -6.56 24.84
N GLU A 513 28.88 -7.86 25.09
CA GLU A 513 30.09 -8.60 25.48
C GLU A 513 31.08 -8.68 24.31
N ARG A 514 30.57 -8.81 23.08
CA ARG A 514 31.41 -8.88 21.86
C ARG A 514 31.61 -7.52 21.20
N ASP A 515 30.58 -6.69 21.13
CA ASP A 515 30.67 -5.31 20.63
C ASP A 515 30.30 -4.36 21.76
N SER A 516 31.27 -4.16 22.67
CA SER A 516 31.07 -3.31 23.82
C SER A 516 30.72 -1.88 23.44
N ASP A 517 31.07 -1.42 22.24
CA ASP A 517 30.90 -0.03 21.82
C ASP A 517 29.66 0.30 20.99
N SER A 518 28.83 -0.70 20.67
CA SER A 518 27.54 -0.51 19.99
C SER A 518 26.62 0.49 20.71
N LEU A 519 26.54 1.72 20.18
CA LEU A 519 25.65 2.77 20.69
C LEU A 519 24.19 2.38 20.54
N GLU A 520 23.84 1.71 19.44
CA GLU A 520 22.52 1.18 19.16
C GLU A 520 22.08 0.16 20.21
N SER A 521 22.91 -0.86 20.48
CA SER A 521 22.61 -1.87 21.50
C SER A 521 22.50 -1.27 22.90
N ARG A 522 23.35 -0.28 23.24
CA ARG A 522 23.25 0.44 24.52
C ARG A 522 21.96 1.25 24.63
N TYR A 523 21.56 1.95 23.56
CA TYR A 523 20.30 2.70 23.54
C TYR A 523 19.10 1.76 23.76
N PHE A 524 19.01 0.67 22.99
CA PHE A 524 17.89 -0.26 23.11
C PHE A 524 17.92 -1.06 24.43
N LEU A 525 19.10 -1.35 24.98
CA LEU A 525 19.23 -1.85 26.35
C LEU A 525 18.62 -0.87 27.35
N GLY A 526 18.92 0.44 27.21
CA GLY A 526 18.32 1.48 28.03
C GLY A 526 16.79 1.51 27.92
N VAL A 527 16.25 1.37 26.71
CA VAL A 527 14.79 1.26 26.48
C VAL A 527 14.22 0.04 27.20
N ALA A 528 14.81 -1.15 27.03
CA ALA A 528 14.35 -2.38 27.69
C ALA A 528 14.40 -2.26 29.22
N LEU A 529 15.51 -1.76 29.78
CA LEU A 529 15.66 -1.53 31.22
C LEU A 529 14.65 -0.52 31.76
N MET A 530 14.38 0.56 31.02
CA MET A 530 13.40 1.57 31.39
C MET A 530 11.99 0.95 31.49
N HIS A 531 11.59 0.10 30.53
CA HIS A 531 10.32 -0.58 30.56
C HIS A 531 10.24 -1.69 31.62
N ALA A 532 11.37 -2.33 31.95
CA ALA A 532 11.49 -3.28 33.06
C ALA A 532 11.52 -2.60 34.45
N GLY A 533 11.42 -1.26 34.53
CA GLY A 533 11.45 -0.51 35.79
C GLY A 533 12.85 -0.30 36.39
N LYS A 534 13.91 -0.80 35.74
CA LYS A 534 15.32 -0.69 36.16
C LYS A 534 15.90 0.68 35.79
N THR A 535 15.33 1.74 36.38
CA THR A 535 15.54 3.14 35.97
C THR A 535 16.99 3.62 36.07
N ALA A 536 17.73 3.21 37.11
CA ALA A 536 19.12 3.61 37.29
C ALA A 536 20.04 3.00 36.22
N GLU A 537 19.86 1.71 35.92
CA GLU A 537 20.60 1.02 34.86
C GLU A 537 20.25 1.59 33.48
N ALA A 538 18.96 1.88 33.24
CA ALA A 538 18.50 2.51 32.00
C ALA A 538 19.19 3.85 31.75
N ARG A 539 19.26 4.71 32.79
CA ARG A 539 19.98 5.98 32.71
C ARG A 539 21.43 5.80 32.29
N LYS A 540 22.15 4.90 32.95
CA LYS A 540 23.57 4.61 32.63
C LYS A 540 23.72 4.15 31.18
N ALA A 541 22.84 3.28 30.70
CA ALA A 541 22.86 2.81 29.32
C ALA A 541 22.66 3.96 28.31
N PHE A 542 21.71 4.87 28.56
CA PHE A 542 21.50 6.05 27.71
C PHE A 542 22.68 7.03 27.76
N GLU A 543 23.27 7.27 28.93
CA GLU A 543 24.46 8.12 29.06
C GLU A 543 25.64 7.60 28.24
N LEU A 544 25.84 6.28 28.21
CA LEU A 544 26.90 5.63 27.42
C LEU A 544 26.60 5.57 25.90
N ALA A 545 25.32 5.57 25.53
CA ALA A 545 24.86 5.62 24.14
C ALA A 545 24.88 7.05 23.54
N ASN A 546 24.98 8.08 24.38
CA ASN A 546 24.83 9.49 24.00
C ASN A 546 26.02 10.06 23.20
N ARG A 547 26.23 9.57 21.98
CA ARG A 547 27.30 9.99 21.04
C ARG A 547 26.80 9.96 19.59
N TYR A 548 27.36 10.82 18.73
CA TYR A 548 27.07 10.90 17.29
C TYR A 548 25.55 10.89 17.01
N ASP A 549 25.09 10.07 16.06
CA ASP A 549 23.69 10.00 15.68
C ASP A 549 22.76 9.49 16.80
N TRP A 550 23.29 8.80 17.81
CA TRP A 550 22.52 8.27 18.95
C TRP A 550 22.33 9.28 20.08
N GLU A 551 22.95 10.45 19.98
CA GLU A 551 22.80 11.52 20.97
C GLU A 551 21.35 11.99 21.08
N ALA A 552 20.72 12.32 19.95
CA ALA A 552 19.35 12.83 19.94
C ALA A 552 18.39 11.90 20.71
N ARG A 553 18.48 10.61 20.36
CA ARG A 553 17.65 9.52 20.89
C ARG A 553 17.86 9.37 22.39
N SER A 554 19.11 9.36 22.82
CA SER A 554 19.49 9.17 24.24
C SER A 554 19.11 10.38 25.11
N LEU A 555 19.35 11.61 24.64
CA LEU A 555 18.99 12.82 25.38
C LEU A 555 17.49 12.96 25.60
N VAL A 556 16.64 12.54 24.65
CA VAL A 556 15.19 12.53 24.86
C VAL A 556 14.82 11.59 25.99
N ARG A 557 15.35 10.36 26.02
CA ARG A 557 15.06 9.39 27.09
C ARG A 557 15.60 9.85 28.45
N LEU A 558 16.79 10.46 28.48
CA LEU A 558 17.34 11.05 29.70
C LEU A 558 16.46 12.19 30.21
N ALA A 559 15.97 13.07 29.32
CA ALA A 559 15.04 14.13 29.70
C ALA A 559 13.73 13.56 30.27
N GLU A 560 13.15 12.52 29.67
CA GLU A 560 11.95 11.86 30.18
C GLU A 560 12.15 11.31 31.60
N LEU A 561 13.26 10.61 31.84
CA LEU A 561 13.58 10.10 33.17
C LEU A 561 13.69 11.24 34.19
N ARG A 562 14.34 12.35 33.83
CA ARG A 562 14.44 13.54 34.70
C ARG A 562 13.08 14.22 34.93
N MET A 563 12.20 14.26 33.92
CA MET A 563 10.86 14.80 34.06
C MET A 563 9.98 13.95 34.99
N ARG A 564 10.09 12.61 34.92
CA ARG A 564 9.40 11.69 35.86
C ARG A 564 9.82 11.93 37.31
N GLU A 565 11.10 12.25 37.52
CA GLU A 565 11.67 12.65 38.82
C GLU A 565 11.28 14.08 39.23
N LYS A 566 10.54 14.82 38.39
CA LYS A 566 10.25 16.26 38.53
C LYS A 566 11.51 17.13 38.59
N ASN A 567 12.64 16.64 38.09
CA ASN A 567 13.88 17.38 37.95
C ASN A 567 13.90 18.17 36.64
N TRP A 568 13.10 19.23 36.59
CA TRP A 568 12.86 20.03 35.39
C TRP A 568 14.12 20.73 34.87
N HIS A 569 15.04 21.15 35.75
CA HIS A 569 16.27 21.83 35.35
C HIS A 569 17.24 20.91 34.62
N HIS A 570 17.46 19.68 35.11
CA HIS A 570 18.29 18.71 34.40
C HIS A 570 17.63 18.20 33.12
N ALA A 571 16.32 18.00 33.12
CA ALA A 571 15.58 17.71 31.89
C ALA A 571 15.80 18.81 30.84
N LEU A 572 15.67 20.07 31.25
CA LEU A 572 15.87 21.22 30.38
C LEU A 572 17.29 21.30 29.81
N LYS A 573 18.33 20.95 30.60
CA LYS A 573 19.72 20.89 30.11
C LYS A 573 19.87 19.93 28.91
N HIS A 574 19.27 18.75 28.98
CA HIS A 574 19.29 17.80 27.86
C HIS A 574 18.50 18.33 26.65
N LEU A 575 17.33 18.95 26.91
CA LEU A 575 16.44 19.47 25.87
C LEU A 575 16.98 20.74 25.19
N ASP A 576 17.75 21.59 25.88
CA ASP A 576 18.42 22.76 25.29
C ASP A 576 19.51 22.36 24.31
N ARG A 577 20.27 21.29 24.63
CA ARG A 577 21.26 20.70 23.71
C ARG A 577 20.57 20.15 22.45
N LEU A 578 19.45 19.44 22.64
CA LEU A 578 18.63 18.94 21.52
C LEU A 578 18.07 20.07 20.65
N GLY A 579 17.55 21.15 21.26
CA GLY A 579 16.98 22.27 20.52
C GLY A 579 17.98 22.99 19.62
N SER A 580 19.27 22.90 19.95
CA SER A 580 20.36 23.50 19.17
C SER A 580 20.81 22.58 18.02
N ALA A 581 20.99 21.28 18.29
CA ALA A 581 21.50 20.32 17.31
C ALA A 581 20.41 19.74 16.38
N TYR A 582 19.19 19.58 16.89
CA TYR A 582 18.07 18.93 16.20
C TYR A 582 16.81 19.80 16.29
N PRO A 583 16.84 21.03 15.75
CA PRO A 583 15.78 22.01 15.95
C PRO A 583 14.44 21.60 15.34
N ARG A 584 14.34 20.57 14.51
CA ARG A 584 13.08 20.16 13.88
C ARG A 584 12.29 19.11 14.65
N LEU A 585 12.89 18.46 15.66
CA LEU A 585 12.21 17.43 16.44
C LEU A 585 11.12 18.06 17.34
N THR A 586 9.86 17.91 16.95
CA THR A 586 8.73 18.62 17.57
C THR A 586 8.38 18.11 18.96
N ARG A 587 8.56 16.81 19.25
CA ARG A 587 8.29 16.26 20.58
C ARG A 587 9.30 16.75 21.63
N PRO A 588 10.62 16.75 21.40
CA PRO A 588 11.58 17.40 22.28
C PRO A 588 11.28 18.89 22.54
N ARG A 589 10.89 19.66 21.52
CA ARG A 589 10.45 21.05 21.70
C ARG A 589 9.25 21.17 22.64
N CYS A 590 8.27 20.27 22.49
CA CYS A 590 7.12 20.21 23.38
C CYS A 590 7.54 19.91 24.83
N LEU A 591 8.41 18.92 25.05
CA LEU A 591 8.96 18.60 26.37
C LEU A 591 9.74 19.78 26.97
N ARG A 592 10.48 20.53 26.14
CA ARG A 592 11.22 21.73 26.53
C ARG A 592 10.27 22.84 27.00
N ALA A 593 9.21 23.11 26.23
CA ALA A 593 8.17 24.07 26.61
C ALA A 593 7.50 23.69 27.94
N ILE A 594 7.23 22.40 28.15
CA ILE A 594 6.69 21.89 29.42
C ILE A 594 7.67 22.17 30.57
N CYS A 595 8.96 21.83 30.42
CA CYS A 595 9.97 22.09 31.45
C CYS A 595 10.07 23.58 31.78
N LEU A 596 10.13 24.45 30.76
CA LEU A 596 10.15 25.91 30.91
C LEU A 596 8.95 26.42 31.70
N ARG A 597 7.75 25.92 31.42
CA ARG A 597 6.52 26.26 32.16
C ARG A 597 6.58 25.79 33.61
N LYS A 598 7.07 24.56 33.87
CA LYS A 598 7.16 24.00 35.24
C LYS A 598 8.16 24.75 36.12
N ILE A 599 9.18 25.39 35.54
CA ILE A 599 10.12 26.27 36.27
C ILE A 599 9.70 27.76 36.24
N GLY A 600 8.49 28.09 35.79
CA GLY A 600 7.94 29.46 35.81
C GLY A 600 8.34 30.36 34.63
N ARG A 601 9.09 29.88 33.64
CA ARG A 601 9.53 30.64 32.46
C ARG A 601 8.45 30.62 31.35
N ASN A 602 7.26 31.12 31.66
CA ASN A 602 6.07 31.01 30.80
C ASN A 602 6.23 31.68 29.42
N ALA A 603 6.87 32.85 29.33
CA ALA A 603 7.10 33.53 28.05
C ALA A 603 8.02 32.70 27.11
N ALA A 604 9.07 32.10 27.67
CA ALA A 604 9.96 31.21 26.91
C ALA A 604 9.24 29.92 26.49
N ALA A 605 8.41 29.36 27.37
CA ALA A 605 7.57 28.21 27.02
C ALA A 605 6.61 28.52 25.86
N ALA A 606 5.99 29.72 25.87
CA ALA A 606 5.10 30.18 24.82
C ALA A 606 5.83 30.39 23.47
N ALA A 607 7.05 30.93 23.51
CA ALA A 607 7.87 31.08 22.31
C ALA A 607 8.29 29.71 21.74
N GLU A 608 8.71 28.77 22.61
CA GLU A 608 9.12 27.43 22.20
C GLU A 608 7.98 26.65 21.56
N ILE A 609 6.79 26.68 22.17
CA ILE A 609 5.62 25.98 21.61
C ILE A 609 5.14 26.61 20.31
N ALA A 610 5.25 27.95 20.17
CA ALA A 610 4.94 28.63 18.92
C ALA A 610 5.90 28.24 17.79
N ALA A 611 7.20 28.05 18.09
CA ALA A 611 8.16 27.53 17.12
C ALA A 611 7.83 26.09 16.68
N GLY A 612 7.47 25.22 17.63
CA GLY A 612 7.03 23.86 17.32
C GLY A 612 5.76 23.81 16.44
N LEU A 613 4.77 24.66 16.73
CA LEU A 613 3.54 24.77 15.94
C LEU A 613 3.75 25.32 14.51
N LYS A 614 4.85 26.05 14.26
CA LYS A 614 5.24 26.44 12.89
C LYS A 614 5.76 25.25 12.08
N MET A 615 6.36 24.25 12.74
CA MET A 615 6.87 23.04 12.10
C MET A 615 5.77 21.99 11.89
N ASP A 616 4.96 21.74 12.93
CA ASP A 616 3.86 20.79 12.88
C ASP A 616 2.66 21.32 13.67
N GLY A 617 1.93 22.22 13.03
CA GLY A 617 0.73 22.83 13.60
C GLY A 617 -0.42 21.84 13.81
N GLN A 618 -0.29 20.61 13.30
CA GLN A 618 -1.30 19.58 13.38
C GLN A 618 -1.06 18.63 14.57
N ASP A 619 0.11 18.61 15.21
CA ASP A 619 0.41 17.67 16.31
C ASP A 619 -0.49 17.94 17.54
N PRO A 620 -1.37 16.99 17.93
CA PRO A 620 -2.21 17.17 19.11
C PRO A 620 -1.41 17.43 20.40
N PHE A 621 -0.21 16.89 20.55
CA PHE A 621 0.62 17.12 21.73
C PHE A 621 1.11 18.57 21.82
N LEU A 622 1.54 19.15 20.69
CA LEU A 622 1.90 20.57 20.61
C LEU A 622 0.69 21.47 20.88
N ARG A 623 -0.46 21.16 20.25
CA ARG A 623 -1.68 21.96 20.40
C ARG A 623 -2.22 21.95 21.83
N MET A 624 -2.22 20.79 22.49
CA MET A 624 -2.62 20.68 23.91
C MET A 624 -1.66 21.45 24.82
N THR A 625 -0.34 21.30 24.62
CA THR A 625 0.66 22.02 25.40
C THR A 625 0.56 23.53 25.20
N ALA A 626 0.25 24.00 23.99
CA ALA A 626 -0.01 25.42 23.72
C ALA A 626 -1.24 25.93 24.49
N MET A 627 -2.33 25.17 24.52
CA MET A 627 -3.51 25.52 25.30
C MET A 627 -3.20 25.61 26.80
N PHE A 628 -2.54 24.59 27.36
CA PHE A 628 -2.15 24.60 28.78
C PHE A 628 -1.16 25.72 29.13
N THR A 629 -0.24 26.06 28.22
CA THR A 629 0.72 27.15 28.42
C THR A 629 0.03 28.50 28.40
N LYS A 630 -0.93 28.69 27.48
CA LYS A 630 -1.70 29.93 27.38
C LYS A 630 -2.61 30.16 28.58
N THR A 631 -3.24 29.11 29.11
CA THR A 631 -4.19 29.22 30.24
C THR A 631 -3.51 29.13 31.60
N GLY A 632 -2.30 28.55 31.66
CA GLY A 632 -1.66 28.18 32.92
C GLY A 632 -2.42 27.08 33.69
N SER A 633 -3.36 26.38 33.05
CA SER A 633 -4.23 25.41 33.71
C SER A 633 -4.55 24.20 32.84
N THR A 634 -4.66 23.03 33.48
CA THR A 634 -5.08 21.77 32.86
C THR A 634 -6.57 21.50 33.03
N ASP A 635 -7.31 22.37 33.71
CA ASP A 635 -8.76 22.27 33.81
C ASP A 635 -9.39 22.51 32.43
N VAL A 636 -10.00 21.47 31.88
CA VAL A 636 -10.63 21.48 30.55
C VAL A 636 -11.67 22.59 30.44
N LYS A 637 -12.33 22.97 31.54
CA LYS A 637 -13.34 24.06 31.56
C LYS A 637 -12.71 25.44 31.33
N LYS A 638 -11.43 25.61 31.62
CA LYS A 638 -10.68 26.87 31.43
C LYS A 638 -10.02 26.96 30.05
N LEU A 639 -9.99 25.86 29.30
CA LEU A 639 -9.44 25.84 27.95
C LEU A 639 -10.38 26.57 26.97
N SER A 640 -9.82 27.16 25.93
CA SER A 640 -10.61 27.77 24.88
C SER A 640 -11.45 26.72 24.17
N SER A 641 -12.78 26.79 24.33
CA SER A 641 -13.73 25.88 23.66
C SER A 641 -13.55 25.87 22.14
N ARG A 642 -13.23 27.02 21.54
CA ARG A 642 -12.89 27.14 20.11
C ARG A 642 -11.63 26.36 19.74
N ALA A 643 -10.57 26.44 20.55
CA ALA A 643 -9.32 25.74 20.29
C ALA A 643 -9.47 24.23 20.45
N VAL A 644 -10.20 23.78 21.48
CA VAL A 644 -10.53 22.36 21.71
C VAL A 644 -11.37 21.83 20.56
N LYS A 645 -12.44 22.53 20.17
CA LYS A 645 -13.26 22.15 19.01
C LYS A 645 -12.42 22.07 17.73
N SER A 646 -11.56 23.05 17.48
CA SER A 646 -10.67 23.05 16.32
C SER A 646 -9.68 21.87 16.31
N LEU A 647 -9.22 21.40 17.48
CA LEU A 647 -8.39 20.21 17.59
C LEU A 647 -9.19 18.95 17.26
N ILE A 648 -10.37 18.81 17.88
CA ILE A 648 -11.29 17.69 17.63
C ILE A 648 -11.70 17.61 16.16
N ASP A 649 -12.03 18.76 15.54
CA ASP A 649 -12.43 18.84 14.14
C ASP A 649 -11.26 18.47 13.20
N GLN A 650 -10.02 18.87 13.53
CA GLN A 650 -8.82 18.51 12.75
C GLN A 650 -8.58 16.99 12.76
N VAL A 651 -8.61 16.37 13.94
CA VAL A 651 -8.48 14.90 14.08
C VAL A 651 -9.78 14.17 13.75
N ARG A 652 -10.81 14.90 13.32
CA ARG A 652 -12.11 14.38 12.88
C ARG A 652 -12.84 13.55 13.92
N GLY A 653 -12.67 13.89 15.19
CA GLY A 653 -13.19 13.13 16.32
C GLY A 653 -12.56 11.74 16.49
N TYR A 654 -11.50 11.42 15.74
CA TYR A 654 -10.81 10.15 15.83
C TYR A 654 -9.95 10.11 17.10
N GLU A 655 -10.17 9.09 17.93
CA GLU A 655 -9.54 8.94 19.25
C GLU A 655 -8.00 8.77 19.21
N PRO A 656 -7.40 7.94 18.32
CA PRO A 656 -5.98 7.57 18.42
C PRO A 656 -4.95 8.70 18.43
N PRO A 657 -5.06 9.79 17.64
CA PRO A 657 -4.13 10.92 17.72
C PRO A 657 -4.13 11.62 19.09
N LEU A 658 -5.30 11.76 19.72
CA LEU A 658 -5.43 12.33 21.07
C LEU A 658 -4.93 11.35 22.13
N LEU A 659 -5.14 10.05 21.92
CA LEU A 659 -4.61 9.03 22.80
C LEU A 659 -3.07 8.99 22.76
N GLU A 660 -2.42 9.14 21.59
CA GLU A 660 -0.96 9.27 21.49
C GLU A 660 -0.46 10.48 22.29
N ALA A 661 -1.09 11.65 22.14
CA ALA A 661 -0.74 12.84 22.91
C ALA A 661 -0.92 12.66 24.42
N ALA A 662 -1.93 11.90 24.85
CA ALA A 662 -2.11 11.53 26.26
C ALA A 662 -0.95 10.63 26.76
N PHE A 663 -0.50 9.69 25.92
CA PHE A 663 0.67 8.86 26.22
C PHE A 663 1.99 9.65 26.21
N ASP A 664 2.12 10.68 25.38
CA ASP A 664 3.26 11.61 25.46
C ASP A 664 3.34 12.27 26.85
N CYS A 665 2.22 12.80 27.35
CA CYS A 665 2.14 13.33 28.72
C CYS A 665 2.43 12.26 29.78
N LEU A 666 1.87 11.06 29.61
CA LEU A 666 2.00 9.96 30.58
C LEU A 666 3.44 9.47 30.66
N SER A 667 4.14 9.42 29.53
CA SER A 667 5.54 8.97 29.42
C SER A 667 6.50 9.83 30.24
N VAL A 668 6.12 11.06 30.61
CA VAL A 668 6.91 11.98 31.44
C VAL A 668 6.28 12.26 32.81
N GLY A 669 5.28 11.47 33.22
CA GLY A 669 4.68 11.52 34.55
C GLY A 669 3.64 12.64 34.75
N LEU A 670 3.13 13.26 33.70
CA LEU A 670 2.19 14.38 33.78
C LEU A 670 0.73 13.92 33.86
N LEU A 671 0.37 13.28 34.97
CA LEU A 671 -0.93 12.62 35.16
C LEU A 671 -2.15 13.56 34.95
N GLU A 672 -2.12 14.80 35.45
CA GLU A 672 -3.24 15.75 35.26
C GLU A 672 -3.39 16.19 33.80
N GLU A 673 -2.27 16.34 33.08
CA GLU A 673 -2.28 16.71 31.66
C GLU A 673 -2.78 15.53 30.81
N THR A 674 -2.35 14.31 31.13
CA THR A 674 -2.89 13.08 30.52
C THR A 674 -4.41 13.00 30.71
N ALA A 675 -4.90 13.21 31.94
CA ALA A 675 -6.35 13.19 32.22
C ALA A 675 -7.10 14.28 31.44
N ALA A 676 -6.53 15.48 31.31
CA ALA A 676 -7.12 16.59 30.58
C ALA A 676 -7.22 16.31 29.07
N VAL A 677 -6.17 15.74 28.45
CA VAL A 677 -6.19 15.32 27.03
C VAL A 677 -7.26 14.26 26.80
N LEU A 678 -7.36 13.25 27.67
CA LEU A 678 -8.36 12.18 27.52
C LEU A 678 -9.80 12.69 27.69
N LYS A 679 -10.02 13.70 28.55
CA LYS A 679 -11.35 14.28 28.81
C LYS A 679 -11.91 15.10 27.65
N ILE A 680 -11.08 15.55 26.70
CA ILE A 680 -11.58 16.27 25.52
C ILE A 680 -11.98 15.33 24.37
N ILE A 681 -11.63 14.04 24.44
CA ILE A 681 -11.98 13.07 23.41
C ILE A 681 -13.51 12.93 23.38
N PRO A 682 -14.18 13.22 22.25
CA PRO A 682 -15.61 13.02 22.14
C PRO A 682 -15.92 11.52 22.13
N ASN A 683 -16.86 11.08 22.98
CA ASN A 683 -17.29 9.67 23.05
C ASN A 683 -16.12 8.67 23.12
N PRO A 684 -15.24 8.77 24.13
CA PRO A 684 -14.03 7.97 24.17
C PRO A 684 -14.38 6.48 24.23
N GLY A 685 -13.69 5.69 23.41
CA GLY A 685 -13.79 4.25 23.38
C GLY A 685 -13.19 3.59 24.63
N PRO A 686 -13.17 2.24 24.65
CA PRO A 686 -12.67 1.48 25.79
C PRO A 686 -11.21 1.78 26.11
N LEU A 687 -10.34 1.94 25.11
CA LEU A 687 -8.91 2.16 25.33
C LEU A 687 -8.63 3.47 26.06
N GLY A 688 -9.09 4.61 25.54
CA GLY A 688 -8.96 5.90 26.22
C GLY A 688 -9.63 5.92 27.60
N THR A 689 -10.74 5.20 27.78
CA THR A 689 -11.42 5.10 29.07
C THR A 689 -10.64 4.25 30.08
N PHE A 690 -9.99 3.15 29.66
CA PHE A 690 -9.06 2.39 30.51
C PHE A 690 -7.89 3.24 30.97
N VAL A 691 -7.27 4.00 30.06
CA VAL A 691 -6.16 4.90 30.41
C VAL A 691 -6.64 5.98 31.38
N LEU A 692 -7.81 6.58 31.16
CA LEU A 692 -8.33 7.61 32.06
C LEU A 692 -8.65 7.04 33.46
N ALA A 693 -9.16 5.81 33.54
CA ALA A 693 -9.39 5.13 34.81
C ALA A 693 -8.06 4.92 35.57
N TYR A 694 -7.05 4.39 34.88
CA TYR A 694 -5.71 4.17 35.42
C TYR A 694 -5.06 5.47 35.92
N VAL A 695 -5.16 6.55 35.16
CA VAL A 695 -4.61 7.85 35.55
C VAL A 695 -5.33 8.42 36.77
N ASN A 696 -6.65 8.29 36.86
CA ASN A 696 -7.41 8.73 38.05
C ASN A 696 -7.03 7.92 39.30
N ASP A 697 -6.75 6.63 39.16
CA ASP A 697 -6.25 5.79 40.26
C ASP A 697 -4.91 6.32 40.79
N ARG A 698 -3.97 6.63 39.88
CA ARG A 698 -2.66 7.23 40.23
C ARG A 698 -2.73 8.65 40.76
N LEU A 699 -3.83 9.36 40.48
CA LEU A 699 -4.16 10.67 41.09
C LEU A 699 -4.90 10.53 42.42
N ASN A 700 -5.02 9.33 42.98
CA ASN A 700 -5.76 9.02 44.21
C ASN A 700 -7.28 9.34 44.13
N ARG A 701 -7.86 9.36 42.93
CA ARG A 701 -9.30 9.57 42.66
C ARG A 701 -10.04 8.24 42.51
N GLN A 702 -9.98 7.42 43.54
CA GLN A 702 -10.40 6.01 43.52
C GLN A 702 -11.86 5.79 43.05
N GLY A 703 -12.80 6.63 43.52
CA GLY A 703 -14.21 6.52 43.12
C GLY A 703 -14.43 6.79 41.62
N GLU A 704 -13.76 7.81 41.08
CA GLU A 704 -13.81 8.13 39.65
C GLU A 704 -13.13 7.04 38.82
N ALA A 705 -11.95 6.56 39.25
CA ALA A 705 -11.22 5.48 38.61
C ALA A 705 -12.08 4.22 38.45
N MET A 706 -12.74 3.77 39.53
CA MET A 706 -13.60 2.58 39.51
C MET A 706 -14.82 2.75 38.60
N ARG A 707 -15.45 3.94 38.60
CA ARG A 707 -16.58 4.26 37.72
C ARG A 707 -16.17 4.19 36.25
N LEU A 708 -15.03 4.79 35.90
CA LEU A 708 -14.48 4.77 34.54
C LEU A 708 -14.06 3.37 34.11
N LEU A 709 -13.43 2.59 35.00
CA LEU A 709 -13.03 1.23 34.72
C LEU A 709 -14.24 0.34 34.40
N LYS A 710 -15.31 0.40 35.20
CA LYS A 710 -16.57 -0.30 34.92
C LYS A 710 -17.18 0.13 33.58
N ARG A 711 -17.14 1.44 33.28
CA ARG A 711 -17.58 1.97 31.97
C ARG A 711 -16.75 1.39 30.83
N ALA A 712 -15.42 1.40 30.92
CA ALA A 712 -14.52 0.85 29.89
C ALA A 712 -14.84 -0.62 29.59
N CYS A 713 -15.13 -1.43 30.61
CA CYS A 713 -15.51 -2.83 30.46
C CYS A 713 -16.83 -3.05 29.71
N GLY A 714 -17.74 -2.08 29.76
CA GLY A 714 -19.07 -2.13 29.14
C GLY A 714 -19.17 -1.46 27.77
N LEU A 715 -18.11 -0.81 27.28
CA LEU A 715 -18.09 -0.21 25.94
C LEU A 715 -17.90 -1.29 24.86
N ASP A 716 -18.39 -0.99 23.65
CA ASP A 716 -18.20 -1.83 22.47
C ASP A 716 -16.71 -1.98 22.14
N VAL A 717 -16.33 -3.18 21.69
CA VAL A 717 -14.95 -3.57 21.39
C VAL A 717 -14.64 -3.52 19.90
N VAL A 718 -15.66 -3.46 19.04
CA VAL A 718 -15.49 -3.40 17.58
C VAL A 718 -14.73 -2.13 17.21
N GLY A 719 -13.66 -2.26 16.41
CA GLY A 719 -12.82 -1.13 15.99
C GLY A 719 -11.87 -0.54 17.05
N HIS A 720 -11.85 -1.07 18.29
CA HIS A 720 -11.04 -0.54 19.40
C HIS A 720 -9.94 -1.51 19.86
N GLN A 721 -9.03 -1.86 18.94
CA GLN A 721 -8.00 -2.87 19.20
C GLN A 721 -6.75 -2.27 19.87
N PRO A 722 -6.23 -2.84 20.98
CA PRO A 722 -5.06 -2.30 21.68
C PRO A 722 -3.77 -2.57 20.89
N TRP A 723 -3.03 -1.51 20.56
CA TRP A 723 -1.82 -1.61 19.73
C TRP A 723 -0.56 -1.09 20.43
N ARG A 724 -0.64 -0.66 21.69
CA ARG A 724 0.47 -0.03 22.41
C ARG A 724 0.98 -0.97 23.49
N LEU A 725 2.30 -1.06 23.66
CA LEU A 725 2.88 -1.85 24.75
C LEU A 725 2.62 -1.21 26.12
N GLU A 726 2.47 0.11 26.15
CA GLU A 726 2.11 0.89 27.33
C GLU A 726 0.71 0.54 27.86
N MET A 727 -0.13 -0.15 27.07
CA MET A 727 -1.42 -0.67 27.52
C MET A 727 -1.29 -1.95 28.36
N ILE A 728 -0.18 -2.70 28.28
CA ILE A 728 0.01 -3.95 29.05
C ILE A 728 -0.18 -3.68 30.56
N PRO A 729 0.60 -2.79 31.20
CA PRO A 729 0.46 -2.54 32.64
C PRO A 729 -0.89 -1.92 33.02
N ILE A 730 -1.54 -1.20 32.10
CA ILE A 730 -2.87 -0.60 32.32
C ILE A 730 -3.96 -1.68 32.33
N LEU A 731 -3.90 -2.63 31.39
CA LEU A 731 -4.85 -3.72 31.29
C LEU A 731 -4.62 -4.78 32.38
N GLU A 732 -3.38 -5.01 32.79
CA GLU A 732 -3.05 -5.84 33.96
C GLU A 732 -3.62 -5.22 35.24
N TRP A 733 -3.40 -3.92 35.47
CA TRP A 733 -4.03 -3.20 36.58
C TRP A 733 -5.57 -3.30 36.53
N ALA A 734 -6.17 -3.14 35.35
CA ALA A 734 -7.61 -3.23 35.17
C ALA A 734 -8.15 -4.63 35.51
N ARG A 735 -7.45 -5.69 35.07
CA ARG A 735 -7.74 -7.08 35.41
C ARG A 735 -7.66 -7.29 36.92
N ASP A 736 -6.62 -6.79 37.57
CA ASP A 736 -6.40 -7.02 39.00
C ASP A 736 -7.41 -6.23 39.86
N ARG A 737 -7.86 -5.07 39.37
CA ARG A 737 -8.87 -4.23 40.04
C ARG A 737 -10.31 -4.73 39.86
N LEU A 738 -10.60 -5.45 38.78
CA LEU A 738 -11.87 -6.12 38.51
C LEU A 738 -11.65 -7.60 38.11
N PRO A 739 -11.21 -8.47 39.04
CA PRO A 739 -10.76 -9.83 38.72
C PRO A 739 -11.84 -10.75 38.17
N LYS A 740 -13.13 -10.39 38.36
CA LYS A 740 -14.28 -11.14 37.82
C LYS A 740 -14.75 -10.64 36.46
N ASN A 741 -14.22 -9.52 35.95
CA ASN A 741 -14.62 -8.98 34.67
C ASN A 741 -13.66 -9.46 33.56
N PRO A 742 -14.15 -10.09 32.48
CA PRO A 742 -13.27 -10.67 31.47
C PRO A 742 -12.68 -9.67 30.48
N ARG A 743 -13.16 -8.42 30.42
CA ARG A 743 -12.87 -7.49 29.32
C ARG A 743 -11.38 -7.12 29.23
N ALA A 744 -10.73 -6.85 30.36
CA ALA A 744 -9.30 -6.54 30.38
C ALA A 744 -8.46 -7.75 29.94
N VAL A 745 -8.87 -8.97 30.31
CA VAL A 745 -8.22 -10.23 29.90
C VAL A 745 -8.37 -10.44 28.39
N PHE A 746 -9.56 -10.16 27.84
CA PHE A 746 -9.79 -10.22 26.39
C PHE A 746 -8.88 -9.25 25.62
N TYR A 747 -8.78 -8.00 26.06
CA TYR A 747 -7.90 -7.01 25.44
C TYR A 747 -6.41 -7.34 25.57
N LEU A 748 -5.98 -7.88 26.72
CA LEU A 748 -4.62 -8.43 26.86
C LEU A 748 -4.39 -9.54 25.84
N GLY A 749 -5.35 -10.45 25.65
CA GLY A 749 -5.24 -11.51 24.65
C GLY A 749 -5.07 -10.97 23.23
N ASN A 750 -5.82 -9.94 22.85
CA ASN A 750 -5.65 -9.28 21.55
C ASN A 750 -4.27 -8.65 21.42
N LEU A 751 -3.80 -7.92 22.44
CA LEU A 751 -2.49 -7.30 22.40
C LEU A 751 -1.36 -8.34 22.31
N MET A 752 -1.42 -9.42 23.08
CA MET A 752 -0.42 -10.50 23.02
C MET A 752 -0.40 -11.18 21.64
N MET A 753 -1.57 -11.46 21.06
CA MET A 753 -1.66 -12.02 19.71
C MET A 753 -1.02 -11.08 18.67
N ALA A 754 -1.35 -9.78 18.72
CA ALA A 754 -0.79 -8.77 17.84
C ALA A 754 0.74 -8.61 17.98
N ARG A 755 1.30 -8.97 19.14
CA ARG A 755 2.73 -8.94 19.44
C ARG A 755 3.44 -10.28 19.25
N ARG A 756 2.85 -11.20 18.48
CA ARG A 756 3.37 -12.56 18.22
C ARG A 756 3.60 -13.40 19.49
N ARG A 757 3.01 -13.02 20.63
CA ARG A 757 2.88 -13.85 21.83
C ARG A 757 1.66 -14.76 21.69
N THR A 758 1.68 -15.56 20.64
CA THR A 758 0.53 -16.27 20.06
C THR A 758 -0.16 -17.18 21.08
N GLU A 759 0.57 -18.09 21.71
CA GLU A 759 -0.02 -19.03 22.66
C GLU A 759 -0.54 -18.33 23.92
N GLU A 760 0.20 -17.34 24.44
CA GLU A 760 -0.26 -16.55 25.58
C GLU A 760 -1.54 -15.77 25.26
N GLY A 761 -1.63 -15.17 24.07
CA GLY A 761 -2.84 -14.50 23.60
C GLY A 761 -4.03 -15.46 23.54
N ALA A 762 -3.84 -16.66 23.00
CA ALA A 762 -4.87 -17.70 22.94
C ALA A 762 -5.29 -18.17 24.35
N GLN A 763 -4.36 -18.34 25.29
CA GLN A 763 -4.66 -18.68 26.68
C GLN A 763 -5.48 -17.61 27.37
N LEU A 764 -5.14 -16.33 27.19
CA LEU A 764 -5.91 -15.21 27.70
C LEU A 764 -7.32 -15.18 27.12
N TRP A 765 -7.49 -15.47 25.83
CA TRP A 765 -8.82 -15.62 25.22
C TRP A 765 -9.64 -16.78 25.80
N ARG A 766 -9.02 -17.96 25.98
CA ARG A 766 -9.68 -19.11 26.62
C ARG A 766 -10.10 -18.75 28.06
N LYS A 767 -9.25 -18.04 28.80
CA LYS A 767 -9.55 -17.54 30.16
C LYS A 767 -10.69 -16.53 30.16
N ALA A 768 -10.68 -15.54 29.27
CA ALA A 768 -11.76 -14.56 29.15
C ALA A 768 -13.11 -15.25 28.84
N LYS A 769 -13.10 -16.26 27.98
CA LYS A 769 -14.28 -17.09 27.68
C LYS A 769 -14.76 -17.87 28.91
N GLN A 770 -13.87 -18.48 29.68
CA GLN A 770 -14.20 -19.17 30.94
C GLN A 770 -14.80 -18.22 31.98
N MET A 771 -14.31 -16.98 32.02
CA MET A 771 -14.83 -15.91 32.88
C MET A 771 -16.19 -15.34 32.40
N GLY A 772 -16.75 -15.86 31.29
CA GLY A 772 -18.08 -15.49 30.81
C GLY A 772 -18.12 -14.38 29.76
N GLU A 773 -17.00 -14.07 29.09
CA GLU A 773 -17.03 -13.20 27.90
C GLU A 773 -17.83 -13.87 26.78
N LYS A 774 -18.88 -13.18 26.32
CA LYS A 774 -19.81 -13.69 25.30
C LYS A 774 -19.70 -12.95 23.97
N HIS A 775 -18.86 -11.92 23.87
CA HIS A 775 -18.72 -11.16 22.64
C HIS A 775 -18.27 -12.07 21.48
N TYR A 776 -18.96 -11.98 20.34
CA TYR A 776 -18.74 -12.88 19.20
C TYR A 776 -17.31 -12.78 18.64
N LEU A 777 -16.69 -11.59 18.68
CA LEU A 777 -15.28 -11.41 18.28
C LEU A 777 -14.30 -12.29 19.07
N LEU A 778 -14.52 -12.53 20.36
CA LEU A 778 -13.67 -13.48 21.11
C LEU A 778 -13.81 -14.90 20.56
N LEU A 779 -15.05 -15.31 20.25
CA LEU A 779 -15.31 -16.63 19.69
C LEU A 779 -14.72 -16.76 18.27
N ALA A 780 -14.84 -15.72 17.45
CA ALA A 780 -14.25 -15.64 16.12
C ALA A 780 -12.72 -15.67 16.18
N ASN A 781 -12.09 -14.89 17.06
CA ASN A 781 -10.63 -14.91 17.29
C ASN A 781 -10.12 -16.31 17.63
N LEU A 782 -10.82 -17.05 18.50
CA LEU A 782 -10.50 -18.44 18.79
C LEU A 782 -10.72 -19.34 17.57
N GLY A 783 -11.77 -19.11 16.78
CA GLY A 783 -11.98 -19.82 15.51
C GLY A 783 -10.82 -19.62 14.53
N PHE A 784 -10.39 -18.38 14.30
CA PHE A 784 -9.24 -18.04 13.45
C PHE A 784 -7.95 -18.67 13.97
N TYR A 785 -7.72 -18.65 15.29
CA TYR A 785 -6.58 -19.34 15.90
C TYR A 785 -6.58 -20.84 15.59
N GLU A 786 -7.73 -21.52 15.75
CA GLU A 786 -7.83 -22.95 15.46
C GLU A 786 -7.64 -23.24 13.97
N THR A 787 -8.06 -22.34 13.07
CA THR A 787 -7.86 -22.47 11.61
C THR A 787 -6.40 -22.26 11.21
N HIS A 788 -5.78 -21.15 11.61
CA HIS A 788 -4.52 -20.69 11.05
C HIS A 788 -3.29 -21.07 11.86
N VAL A 789 -3.44 -21.36 13.16
CA VAL A 789 -2.32 -21.67 14.05
C VAL A 789 -2.36 -23.12 14.53
N ALA A 790 -3.49 -23.56 15.09
CA ALA A 790 -3.59 -24.91 15.66
C ALA A 790 -3.87 -26.00 14.60
N GLY A 791 -4.39 -25.62 13.42
CA GLY A 791 -4.74 -26.55 12.35
C GLY A 791 -5.87 -27.53 12.73
N ASN A 792 -6.81 -27.12 13.59
CA ASN A 792 -7.89 -27.96 14.09
C ASN A 792 -9.27 -27.51 13.57
N PRO A 793 -9.69 -27.99 12.37
CA PRO A 793 -10.94 -27.54 11.76
C PRO A 793 -12.19 -27.91 12.58
N LYS A 794 -12.14 -29.00 13.38
CA LYS A 794 -13.26 -29.39 14.25
C LYS A 794 -13.49 -28.36 15.36
N HIS A 795 -12.42 -27.88 15.99
CA HIS A 795 -12.50 -26.84 17.00
C HIS A 795 -12.90 -25.50 16.38
N ALA A 796 -12.32 -25.13 15.22
CA ALA A 796 -12.72 -23.94 14.49
C ALA A 796 -14.24 -23.91 14.24
N VAL A 797 -14.82 -25.01 13.73
CA VAL A 797 -16.28 -25.15 13.56
C VAL A 797 -17.04 -24.93 14.87
N ALA A 798 -16.57 -25.49 15.99
CA ALA A 798 -17.23 -25.33 17.28
C ALA A 798 -17.24 -23.87 17.76
N HIS A 799 -16.18 -23.13 17.50
CA HIS A 799 -16.06 -21.71 17.83
C HIS A 799 -16.92 -20.83 16.93
N PHE A 800 -16.78 -20.95 15.61
CA PHE A 800 -17.57 -20.17 14.65
C PHE A 800 -19.06 -20.45 14.77
N ARG A 801 -19.48 -21.71 15.02
CA ARG A 801 -20.89 -22.06 15.25
C ARG A 801 -21.49 -21.35 16.46
N LYS A 802 -20.70 -21.11 17.51
CA LYS A 802 -21.15 -20.33 18.66
C LYS A 802 -21.20 -18.84 18.33
N ALA A 803 -20.22 -18.34 17.58
CA ALA A 803 -20.17 -16.95 17.15
C ALA A 803 -21.39 -16.58 16.28
N VAL A 804 -21.74 -17.40 15.27
CA VAL A 804 -22.89 -17.11 14.36
C VAL A 804 -24.26 -17.12 15.05
N ARG A 805 -24.38 -17.74 16.24
CA ARG A 805 -25.63 -17.77 17.02
C ARG A 805 -25.86 -16.51 17.84
N THR A 806 -24.87 -15.62 17.93
CA THR A 806 -25.04 -14.33 18.59
C THR A 806 -25.81 -13.37 17.68
N GLU A 807 -26.64 -12.50 18.26
CA GLU A 807 -27.42 -11.51 17.49
C GLU A 807 -26.53 -10.52 16.70
N GLN A 808 -25.26 -10.41 17.06
CA GLN A 808 -24.28 -9.50 16.48
C GLN A 808 -23.39 -10.16 15.40
N ALA A 809 -23.66 -11.41 15.03
CA ALA A 809 -22.85 -12.13 14.06
C ALA A 809 -22.85 -11.49 12.67
N ASP A 810 -21.66 -11.13 12.18
CA ASP A 810 -21.45 -10.54 10.86
C ASP A 810 -21.29 -11.60 9.74
N LEU A 811 -21.24 -11.13 8.50
CA LEU A 811 -21.13 -11.98 7.31
C LEU A 811 -19.78 -12.70 7.18
N TYR A 812 -18.69 -12.17 7.77
CA TYR A 812 -17.38 -12.81 7.75
C TYR A 812 -17.41 -14.07 8.58
N VAL A 813 -17.94 -14.02 9.81
CA VAL A 813 -18.05 -15.23 10.67
C VAL A 813 -18.90 -16.31 9.99
N LYS A 814 -19.91 -15.94 9.21
CA LYS A 814 -20.72 -16.91 8.44
C LYS A 814 -19.92 -17.57 7.32
N HIS A 815 -19.12 -16.80 6.59
CA HIS A 815 -18.20 -17.33 5.57
C HIS A 815 -17.17 -18.27 6.22
N GLU A 816 -16.55 -17.84 7.32
CA GLU A 816 -15.55 -18.64 8.04
C GLU A 816 -16.14 -19.95 8.59
N LEU A 817 -17.39 -19.97 9.05
CA LEU A 817 -18.05 -21.21 9.44
C LEU A 817 -18.21 -22.17 8.26
N PHE A 818 -18.59 -21.67 7.08
CA PHE A 818 -18.69 -22.49 5.88
C PHE A 818 -17.32 -23.06 5.49
N SER A 819 -16.30 -22.21 5.40
CA SER A 819 -14.92 -22.61 5.09
C SER A 819 -14.38 -23.65 6.08
N ALA A 820 -14.60 -23.45 7.39
CA ALA A 820 -14.22 -24.41 8.42
C ALA A 820 -14.98 -25.74 8.33
N LEU A 821 -16.27 -25.72 7.96
CA LEU A 821 -17.06 -26.94 7.72
C LEU A 821 -16.55 -27.73 6.52
N VAL A 822 -16.17 -27.05 5.44
CA VAL A 822 -15.56 -27.69 4.26
C VAL A 822 -14.21 -28.32 4.65
N ALA A 823 -13.34 -27.57 5.33
CA ALA A 823 -12.04 -28.06 5.81
C ALA A 823 -12.17 -29.25 6.78
N ALA A 824 -13.26 -29.32 7.56
CA ALA A 824 -13.56 -30.44 8.44
C ALA A 824 -14.16 -31.67 7.72
N GLY A 825 -14.22 -31.68 6.38
CA GLY A 825 -14.84 -32.75 5.58
C GLY A 825 -16.37 -32.75 5.62
N LYS A 826 -17.00 -31.67 6.11
CA LYS A 826 -18.46 -31.55 6.31
C LYS A 826 -19.12 -30.64 5.28
N ARG A 827 -18.66 -30.69 4.02
CA ARG A 827 -19.16 -29.85 2.92
C ARG A 827 -20.69 -29.87 2.79
N ALA A 828 -21.32 -31.04 2.89
CA ALA A 828 -22.79 -31.15 2.82
C ALA A 828 -23.52 -30.41 3.95
N GLU A 829 -22.94 -30.37 5.15
CA GLU A 829 -23.47 -29.59 6.27
C GLU A 829 -23.29 -28.09 6.02
N GLY A 830 -22.12 -27.67 5.52
CA GLY A 830 -21.85 -26.27 5.14
C GLY A 830 -22.84 -25.73 4.12
N VAL A 831 -23.16 -26.52 3.08
CA VAL A 831 -24.16 -26.15 2.08
C VAL A 831 -25.54 -25.96 2.70
N ARG A 832 -26.02 -26.93 3.50
CA ARG A 832 -27.31 -26.80 4.19
C ARG A 832 -27.36 -25.58 5.10
N TYR A 833 -26.24 -25.26 5.74
CA TYR A 833 -26.12 -24.05 6.56
C TYR A 833 -26.30 -22.78 5.71
N LEU A 834 -25.53 -22.59 4.64
CA LEU A 834 -25.68 -21.40 3.78
C LEU A 834 -27.06 -21.33 3.11
N GLU A 835 -27.64 -22.47 2.70
CA GLU A 835 -29.01 -22.53 2.14
C GLU A 835 -30.08 -22.09 3.13
N SER A 836 -29.84 -22.28 4.43
CA SER A 836 -30.71 -21.79 5.51
C SER A 836 -30.55 -20.27 5.74
N GLU A 837 -29.39 -19.71 5.42
CA GLU A 837 -29.00 -18.31 5.60
C GLU A 837 -29.38 -17.42 4.39
N LYS A 838 -30.59 -17.61 3.85
CA LYS A 838 -31.06 -16.96 2.60
C LYS A 838 -30.84 -15.45 2.55
N LYS A 839 -31.08 -14.74 3.65
CA LYS A 839 -30.90 -13.27 3.71
C LYS A 839 -29.42 -12.90 3.61
N ALA A 840 -28.54 -13.61 4.31
CA ALA A 840 -27.11 -13.35 4.31
C ALA A 840 -26.51 -13.61 2.93
N VAL A 841 -26.85 -14.74 2.31
CA VAL A 841 -26.45 -15.10 0.94
C VAL A 841 -26.91 -14.05 -0.07
N ARG A 842 -28.16 -13.59 0.00
CA ARG A 842 -28.66 -12.55 -0.92
C ARG A 842 -27.98 -11.19 -0.75
N SER A 843 -27.56 -10.87 0.48
CA SER A 843 -26.85 -9.63 0.78
C SER A 843 -25.33 -9.72 0.56
N SER A 844 -24.80 -10.90 0.30
CA SER A 844 -23.36 -11.15 0.22
C SER A 844 -22.99 -11.91 -1.04
N PRO A 845 -22.50 -11.20 -2.06
CA PRO A 845 -22.00 -11.85 -3.27
C PRO A 845 -20.90 -12.87 -3.03
N LEU A 846 -20.07 -12.73 -1.99
CA LEU A 846 -19.08 -13.76 -1.66
C LEU A 846 -19.75 -15.07 -1.20
N LEU A 847 -20.72 -14.99 -0.28
CA LEU A 847 -21.46 -16.19 0.17
C LEU A 847 -22.31 -16.80 -0.95
N ALA A 848 -22.86 -15.95 -1.84
CA ALA A 848 -23.57 -16.41 -3.02
C ALA A 848 -22.64 -17.12 -4.00
N HIS A 849 -21.45 -16.57 -4.24
CA HIS A 849 -20.42 -17.17 -5.07
C HIS A 849 -20.00 -18.55 -4.53
N ASP A 850 -19.75 -18.69 -3.23
CA ASP A 850 -19.45 -19.97 -2.58
C ASP A 850 -20.53 -21.03 -2.89
N LEU A 851 -21.81 -20.67 -2.82
CA LEU A 851 -22.92 -21.57 -3.17
C LEU A 851 -23.02 -21.85 -4.67
N LEU A 852 -22.78 -20.85 -5.53
CA LEU A 852 -22.79 -21.03 -6.98
C LEU A 852 -21.74 -22.06 -7.41
N CYS A 853 -20.53 -21.99 -6.88
CA CYS A 853 -19.49 -23.00 -7.12
C CYS A 853 -19.97 -24.40 -6.71
N VAL A 854 -20.62 -24.54 -5.55
CA VAL A 854 -21.12 -25.84 -5.10
C VAL A 854 -22.26 -26.38 -5.96
N TYR A 855 -23.18 -25.52 -6.41
CA TYR A 855 -24.24 -25.94 -7.32
C TYR A 855 -23.69 -26.37 -8.67
N LEU A 856 -22.69 -25.65 -9.18
CA LEU A 856 -22.00 -25.99 -10.41
C LEU A 856 -21.29 -27.35 -10.31
N ASP A 857 -20.51 -27.57 -9.25
CA ASP A 857 -19.81 -28.84 -8.99
C ASP A 857 -20.75 -30.07 -8.91
N ARG A 858 -22.03 -29.85 -8.58
CA ARG A 858 -23.06 -30.87 -8.44
C ARG A 858 -23.99 -30.97 -9.64
N ASP A 859 -23.72 -30.23 -10.71
CA ASP A 859 -24.58 -30.12 -11.88
C ASP A 859 -26.03 -29.65 -11.53
N ASP A 860 -26.23 -28.94 -10.41
CA ASP A 860 -27.53 -28.42 -9.97
C ASP A 860 -27.83 -27.05 -10.63
N TYR A 861 -27.96 -27.07 -11.95
CA TYR A 861 -28.17 -25.86 -12.76
C TYR A 861 -29.44 -25.10 -12.38
N LYS A 862 -30.48 -25.80 -11.90
CA LYS A 862 -31.74 -25.16 -11.48
C LYS A 862 -31.52 -24.23 -10.29
N ARG A 863 -30.79 -24.68 -9.26
CA ARG A 863 -30.47 -23.83 -8.11
C ARG A 863 -29.46 -22.76 -8.45
N PHE A 864 -28.48 -23.08 -9.30
CA PHE A 864 -27.52 -22.12 -9.84
C PHE A 864 -28.23 -20.93 -10.52
N ASP A 865 -29.07 -21.18 -11.52
CA ASP A 865 -29.78 -20.15 -12.27
C ASP A 865 -30.72 -19.33 -11.35
N ALA A 866 -31.39 -20.01 -10.41
CA ALA A 866 -32.28 -19.37 -9.46
C ALA A 866 -31.56 -18.46 -8.44
N LEU A 867 -30.27 -18.71 -8.15
CA LEU A 867 -29.45 -17.87 -7.28
C LEU A 867 -28.88 -16.68 -8.07
N CYS A 868 -28.41 -16.91 -9.30
CA CYS A 868 -27.99 -15.84 -10.23
C CYS A 868 -29.09 -14.80 -10.46
N GLY A 869 -30.36 -15.20 -10.51
CA GLY A 869 -31.49 -14.28 -10.63
C GLY A 869 -31.84 -13.48 -9.36
N LYS A 870 -31.19 -13.74 -8.22
CA LYS A 870 -31.54 -13.14 -6.90
C LYS A 870 -30.44 -12.29 -6.27
N VAL A 871 -29.25 -12.27 -6.86
CA VAL A 871 -28.08 -11.58 -6.32
C VAL A 871 -27.50 -10.70 -7.41
N ASP A 872 -27.29 -9.43 -7.09
CA ASP A 872 -26.62 -8.48 -7.95
C ASP A 872 -25.13 -8.42 -7.60
N PHE A 873 -24.30 -8.87 -8.54
CA PHE A 873 -22.85 -8.88 -8.45
C PHE A 873 -22.21 -7.63 -9.07
N SER A 874 -22.98 -6.79 -9.78
CA SER A 874 -22.47 -5.63 -10.53
C SER A 874 -21.74 -4.60 -9.66
N ALA A 875 -22.14 -4.46 -8.39
CA ALA A 875 -21.48 -3.58 -7.43
C ALA A 875 -20.27 -4.22 -6.73
N ASN A 876 -20.11 -5.56 -6.81
CA ASN A 876 -19.26 -6.33 -5.88
C ASN A 876 -17.98 -6.89 -6.50
N PHE A 877 -17.97 -7.20 -7.80
CA PHE A 877 -16.83 -7.84 -8.44
C PHE A 877 -15.94 -6.86 -9.18
N GLN A 878 -14.64 -6.99 -8.93
CA GLN A 878 -13.65 -5.93 -9.12
C GLN A 878 -12.99 -5.96 -10.49
N ILE A 879 -13.06 -7.10 -11.18
CA ILE A 879 -12.50 -7.28 -12.52
C ILE A 879 -13.52 -8.06 -13.39
N ALA A 880 -14.20 -9.09 -12.88
CA ALA A 880 -15.35 -9.70 -13.55
C ALA A 880 -16.21 -10.46 -12.53
N GLY A 881 -17.55 -10.41 -12.60
CA GLY A 881 -18.41 -11.15 -11.66
C GLY A 881 -18.43 -12.66 -11.90
N PRO A 882 -19.41 -13.44 -11.40
CA PRO A 882 -19.54 -14.87 -11.68
C PRO A 882 -19.93 -15.17 -13.15
N HIS A 883 -19.51 -14.32 -14.09
CA HIS A 883 -19.66 -14.48 -15.52
C HIS A 883 -18.92 -15.74 -15.99
N ASP A 884 -17.74 -16.02 -15.42
CA ASP A 884 -17.00 -17.26 -15.68
C ASP A 884 -17.83 -18.49 -15.27
N LEU A 885 -18.46 -18.47 -14.08
CA LEU A 885 -19.32 -19.55 -13.61
C LEU A 885 -20.55 -19.73 -14.51
N TRP A 886 -21.13 -18.63 -15.00
CA TRP A 886 -22.27 -18.66 -15.93
C TRP A 886 -21.93 -19.33 -17.26
N LEU A 887 -20.76 -19.02 -17.82
CA LEU A 887 -20.28 -19.64 -19.04
C LEU A 887 -19.89 -21.10 -18.83
N ARG A 888 -19.19 -21.40 -17.73
CA ARG A 888 -18.84 -22.77 -17.33
C ARG A 888 -20.08 -23.64 -17.19
N ARG A 889 -21.16 -23.11 -16.59
CA ARG A 889 -22.45 -23.78 -16.50
C ARG A 889 -23.04 -24.12 -17.87
N GLN A 890 -22.99 -23.19 -18.83
CA GLN A 890 -23.45 -23.45 -20.21
C GLN A 890 -22.56 -24.49 -20.91
N PHE A 891 -21.24 -24.40 -20.75
CA PHE A 891 -20.30 -25.35 -21.34
C PHE A 891 -20.49 -26.77 -20.78
N GLN A 892 -20.57 -26.93 -19.45
CA GLN A 892 -20.79 -28.23 -18.80
C GLN A 892 -22.10 -28.88 -19.22
N GLU A 893 -23.19 -28.11 -19.34
CA GLU A 893 -24.46 -28.63 -19.86
C GLU A 893 -24.31 -29.13 -21.30
N ALA A 894 -23.53 -28.43 -22.14
CA ALA A 894 -23.33 -28.82 -23.54
C ALA A 894 -22.56 -30.13 -23.65
N VAL A 895 -21.48 -30.28 -22.90
CA VAL A 895 -20.70 -31.53 -22.90
C VAL A 895 -21.54 -32.70 -22.37
N GLN A 896 -22.36 -32.49 -21.33
CA GLN A 896 -23.28 -33.53 -20.84
C GLN A 896 -24.36 -33.91 -21.86
N LEU A 897 -24.87 -32.94 -22.64
CA LEU A 897 -25.78 -33.22 -23.74
C LEU A 897 -25.08 -34.07 -24.82
N ALA A 898 -23.82 -33.75 -25.15
CA ALA A 898 -23.04 -34.53 -26.10
C ALA A 898 -22.82 -35.96 -25.59
N GLN A 899 -22.42 -36.14 -24.33
CA GLN A 899 -22.27 -37.45 -23.69
C GLN A 899 -23.57 -38.28 -23.68
N LYS A 900 -24.73 -37.62 -23.63
CA LYS A 900 -26.06 -38.25 -23.75
C LYS A 900 -26.52 -38.46 -25.20
N GLY A 901 -25.64 -38.27 -26.18
CA GLY A 901 -25.93 -38.43 -27.61
C GLY A 901 -26.75 -37.29 -28.24
N ARG A 902 -27.02 -36.20 -27.52
CA ARG A 902 -27.79 -35.04 -28.01
C ARG A 902 -26.88 -34.04 -28.74
N LEU A 903 -26.14 -34.54 -29.73
CA LEU A 903 -25.03 -33.85 -30.40
C LEU A 903 -25.42 -32.49 -31.03
N LYS A 904 -26.53 -32.45 -31.80
CA LYS A 904 -27.01 -31.20 -32.44
C LYS A 904 -27.29 -30.10 -31.42
N ARG A 905 -27.91 -30.46 -30.30
CA ARG A 905 -28.27 -29.50 -29.24
C ARG A 905 -27.05 -29.02 -28.46
N ALA A 906 -26.09 -29.91 -28.21
CA ALA A 906 -24.80 -29.55 -27.61
C ALA A 906 -24.05 -28.54 -28.50
N LEU A 907 -24.00 -28.80 -29.80
CA LEU A 907 -23.34 -27.93 -30.78
C LEU A 907 -24.00 -26.54 -30.87
N GLU A 908 -25.34 -26.47 -30.94
CA GLU A 908 -26.08 -25.21 -30.90
C GLU A 908 -25.70 -24.38 -29.66
N MET A 909 -25.60 -25.03 -28.50
CA MET A 909 -25.30 -24.33 -27.26
C MET A 909 -23.85 -23.86 -27.13
N LEU A 910 -22.88 -24.62 -27.65
CA LEU A 910 -21.48 -24.19 -27.70
C LEU A 910 -21.26 -23.03 -28.68
N ARG A 911 -21.94 -23.07 -29.83
CA ARG A 911 -21.87 -22.00 -30.84
C ARG A 911 -22.51 -20.71 -30.32
N ASP A 912 -23.69 -20.82 -29.71
CA ASP A 912 -24.52 -19.69 -29.32
C ASP A 912 -24.53 -19.49 -27.78
N MET A 913 -23.36 -19.62 -27.15
CA MET A 913 -23.18 -19.36 -25.71
C MET A 913 -23.60 -17.93 -25.38
N LYS A 914 -24.53 -17.78 -24.42
CA LYS A 914 -25.06 -16.47 -24.06
C LYS A 914 -24.12 -15.75 -23.10
N PRO A 915 -23.83 -14.46 -23.31
CA PRO A 915 -23.12 -13.67 -22.30
C PRO A 915 -23.94 -13.64 -21.02
N ALA A 916 -23.27 -13.52 -19.87
CA ALA A 916 -23.99 -13.43 -18.61
C ALA A 916 -24.77 -12.09 -18.54
N PRO A 917 -25.93 -12.07 -17.86
CA PRO A 917 -26.65 -10.83 -17.59
C PRO A 917 -25.77 -9.77 -16.90
N ALA A 918 -25.99 -8.49 -17.20
CA ALA A 918 -25.17 -7.38 -16.69
C ALA A 918 -25.13 -7.28 -15.13
N HIS A 919 -26.18 -7.73 -14.45
CA HIS A 919 -26.21 -7.77 -12.98
C HIS A 919 -25.29 -8.86 -12.40
N LEU A 920 -24.75 -9.77 -13.23
CA LEU A 920 -23.71 -10.71 -12.83
C LEU A 920 -22.29 -10.14 -13.00
N GLY A 921 -22.13 -8.84 -13.30
CA GLY A 921 -20.84 -8.16 -13.38
C GLY A 921 -20.40 -7.83 -14.81
N VAL A 922 -19.14 -7.42 -14.95
CA VAL A 922 -18.52 -7.13 -16.25
C VAL A 922 -17.88 -8.39 -16.82
N VAL A 923 -17.99 -8.59 -18.14
CA VAL A 923 -17.40 -9.73 -18.87
C VAL A 923 -15.88 -9.73 -18.71
N ASN A 924 -15.28 -10.88 -18.38
CA ASN A 924 -13.84 -11.02 -18.15
C ASN A 924 -13.05 -11.16 -19.45
N LEU A 925 -11.75 -10.90 -19.32
CA LEU A 925 -10.63 -10.93 -20.25
C LEU A 925 -10.41 -12.20 -21.09
N LYS A 926 -11.13 -13.29 -20.82
CA LYS A 926 -10.94 -14.60 -21.46
C LYS A 926 -12.21 -15.46 -21.45
N ASP A 927 -13.37 -14.81 -21.43
CA ASP A 927 -14.65 -15.49 -21.19
C ASP A 927 -15.20 -16.26 -22.41
N LEU A 928 -14.33 -16.66 -23.31
CA LEU A 928 -14.54 -17.85 -24.10
C LEU A 928 -13.29 -18.69 -23.87
N GLU A 929 -13.43 -19.86 -23.24
CA GLU A 929 -12.44 -20.94 -23.35
C GLU A 929 -12.43 -21.38 -24.82
N ASP A 930 -12.08 -20.49 -25.74
CA ASP A 930 -12.38 -20.60 -27.15
C ASP A 930 -11.63 -21.81 -27.71
N ASP A 931 -10.39 -22.02 -27.30
CA ASP A 931 -9.63 -23.22 -27.61
C ASP A 931 -10.35 -24.50 -27.19
N ARG A 932 -10.85 -24.56 -25.96
CA ARG A 932 -11.58 -25.74 -25.46
C ARG A 932 -12.95 -25.90 -26.11
N ARG A 933 -13.69 -24.80 -26.28
CA ARG A 933 -15.01 -24.74 -26.88
C ARG A 933 -14.96 -25.26 -28.31
N TYR A 934 -14.04 -24.74 -29.11
CA TYR A 934 -13.83 -25.19 -30.48
C TYR A 934 -13.23 -26.61 -30.55
N TYR A 935 -12.39 -27.01 -29.59
CA TYR A 935 -11.96 -28.41 -29.46
C TYR A 935 -13.16 -29.36 -29.33
N HIS A 936 -14.07 -29.09 -28.38
CA HIS A 936 -15.27 -29.90 -28.17
C HIS A 936 -16.28 -29.81 -29.31
N MET A 937 -16.46 -28.63 -29.92
CA MET A 937 -17.28 -28.50 -31.14
C MET A 937 -16.73 -29.41 -32.24
N GLY A 938 -15.41 -29.45 -32.41
CA GLY A 938 -14.76 -30.35 -33.36
C GLY A 938 -14.98 -31.82 -33.04
N CYS A 939 -14.83 -32.22 -31.77
CA CYS A 939 -15.13 -33.59 -31.32
C CYS A 939 -16.61 -33.98 -31.53
N ILE A 940 -17.55 -33.05 -31.33
CA ILE A 940 -18.98 -33.28 -31.59
C ILE A 940 -19.23 -33.44 -33.10
N HIS A 941 -18.61 -32.61 -33.94
CA HIS A 941 -18.70 -32.75 -35.39
C HIS A 941 -18.12 -34.08 -35.88
N GLU A 942 -16.98 -34.51 -35.32
CA GLU A 942 -16.39 -35.83 -35.56
C GLU A 942 -17.37 -36.95 -35.17
N GLN A 943 -18.00 -36.89 -33.99
CA GLN A 943 -19.03 -37.85 -33.56
C GLN A 943 -20.27 -37.86 -34.46
N MET A 944 -20.58 -36.74 -35.11
CA MET A 944 -21.67 -36.61 -36.08
C MET A 944 -21.27 -37.07 -37.49
N GLY A 945 -20.00 -37.42 -37.73
CA GLY A 945 -19.45 -37.80 -39.03
C GLY A 945 -19.10 -36.64 -39.97
N ASP A 946 -19.09 -35.40 -39.47
CA ASP A 946 -18.81 -34.18 -40.25
C ASP A 946 -17.36 -33.73 -40.05
N MET A 947 -16.43 -34.45 -40.69
CA MET A 947 -14.98 -34.24 -40.50
C MET A 947 -14.47 -32.89 -41.02
N ASP A 948 -15.12 -32.31 -42.03
CA ASP A 948 -14.73 -31.00 -42.57
C ASP A 948 -14.98 -29.89 -41.55
N LYS A 949 -16.15 -29.92 -40.89
CA LYS A 949 -16.44 -28.98 -39.80
C LYS A 949 -15.62 -29.27 -38.55
N ALA A 950 -15.32 -30.54 -38.27
CA ALA A 950 -14.43 -30.90 -37.17
C ALA A 950 -13.04 -30.27 -37.34
N ARG A 951 -12.45 -30.44 -38.54
CA ARG A 951 -11.16 -29.84 -38.91
C ARG A 951 -11.20 -28.32 -38.83
N SER A 952 -12.24 -27.68 -39.38
CA SER A 952 -12.38 -26.22 -39.34
C SER A 952 -12.40 -25.67 -37.91
N CYS A 953 -13.06 -26.38 -36.97
CA CYS A 953 -13.06 -25.99 -35.57
C CYS A 953 -11.66 -26.10 -34.94
N TRP A 954 -10.94 -27.21 -35.19
CA TRP A 954 -9.60 -27.41 -34.65
C TRP A 954 -8.55 -26.48 -35.28
N GLU A 955 -8.67 -26.10 -36.54
CA GLU A 955 -7.80 -25.09 -37.16
C GLU A 955 -8.07 -23.70 -36.60
N LYS A 956 -9.33 -23.39 -36.27
CA LYS A 956 -9.70 -22.11 -35.68
C LYS A 956 -9.00 -21.86 -34.35
N THR A 957 -8.80 -22.89 -33.51
CA THR A 957 -8.11 -22.75 -32.22
C THR A 957 -6.67 -22.27 -32.38
N LEU A 958 -5.99 -22.69 -33.45
CA LEU A 958 -4.61 -22.30 -33.74
C LEU A 958 -4.47 -20.82 -34.14
N THR A 959 -5.58 -20.13 -34.43
CA THR A 959 -5.59 -18.68 -34.73
C THR A 959 -5.68 -17.82 -33.47
N PHE A 960 -5.97 -18.41 -32.31
CA PHE A 960 -6.12 -17.66 -31.07
C PHE A 960 -4.76 -17.28 -30.47
N GLU A 961 -4.52 -15.97 -30.40
CA GLU A 961 -3.33 -15.43 -29.76
C GLU A 961 -3.48 -15.45 -28.24
N HIS A 962 -2.50 -16.03 -27.58
CA HIS A 962 -2.42 -16.06 -26.12
C HIS A 962 -1.29 -15.15 -25.67
N GLY A 963 -1.63 -14.02 -25.03
CA GLY A 963 -0.65 -13.10 -24.47
C GLY A 963 0.28 -13.80 -23.48
N MET A 964 1.59 -13.61 -23.64
CA MET A 964 2.55 -13.95 -22.59
C MET A 964 2.49 -12.85 -21.54
N TYR A 965 1.99 -13.20 -20.35
CA TYR A 965 2.03 -12.28 -19.22
C TYR A 965 3.47 -12.13 -18.70
N TYR A 966 3.80 -10.92 -18.26
CA TYR A 966 5.13 -10.57 -17.78
C TYR A 966 5.47 -11.21 -16.42
N GLU A 967 4.47 -11.45 -15.57
CA GLU A 967 4.65 -12.05 -14.24
C GLU A 967 4.40 -13.57 -14.27
N PRO A 968 5.26 -14.40 -13.64
CA PRO A 968 5.11 -15.86 -13.58
C PRO A 968 3.76 -16.35 -13.06
N ALA A 969 3.15 -15.59 -12.14
CA ALA A 969 1.84 -15.89 -11.56
C ALA A 969 0.72 -16.04 -12.61
N TYR A 970 0.86 -15.42 -13.79
CA TYR A 970 -0.13 -15.47 -14.86
C TYR A 970 0.23 -16.47 -15.98
N TRP A 971 1.36 -17.16 -15.90
CA TRP A 971 1.78 -18.11 -16.94
C TRP A 971 0.88 -19.35 -16.97
N PHE A 972 0.46 -19.83 -15.80
CA PHE A 972 -0.43 -20.99 -15.69
C PHE A 972 -1.71 -20.78 -16.53
N ASP A 973 -2.40 -19.65 -16.36
CA ASP A 973 -3.63 -19.35 -17.09
C ASP A 973 -3.43 -19.15 -18.61
N ALA A 974 -2.23 -18.73 -19.04
CA ALA A 974 -1.93 -18.60 -20.47
C ALA A 974 -1.70 -19.97 -21.13
N TRP A 975 -1.04 -20.88 -20.42
CA TRP A 975 -0.63 -22.18 -20.95
C TRP A 975 -1.69 -23.27 -20.79
N THR A 976 -2.56 -23.19 -19.78
CA THR A 976 -3.73 -24.07 -19.67
C THR A 976 -4.73 -23.87 -20.82
N SER A 977 -4.84 -22.67 -21.39
CA SER A 977 -5.64 -22.46 -22.62
C SER A 977 -4.97 -23.11 -23.85
N ARG A 978 -3.64 -22.97 -23.98
CA ARG A 978 -2.85 -23.56 -25.06
C ARG A 978 -2.83 -25.09 -25.06
N TYR A 979 -3.13 -25.73 -23.92
CA TYR A 979 -3.36 -27.18 -23.84
C TYR A 979 -4.35 -27.67 -24.91
N PHE A 980 -5.45 -26.94 -25.12
CA PHE A 980 -6.46 -27.32 -26.11
C PHE A 980 -6.01 -27.08 -27.56
N GLN A 981 -5.07 -26.16 -27.79
CA GLN A 981 -4.40 -26.04 -29.10
C GLN A 981 -3.56 -27.29 -29.40
N ALA A 982 -2.84 -27.82 -28.40
CA ALA A 982 -2.09 -29.07 -28.53
C ALA A 982 -3.02 -30.26 -28.83
N LEU A 983 -4.16 -30.36 -28.15
CA LEU A 983 -5.17 -31.39 -28.44
C LEU A 983 -5.77 -31.27 -29.84
N CYS A 984 -6.04 -30.05 -30.31
CA CYS A 984 -6.49 -29.81 -31.68
C CYS A 984 -5.44 -30.23 -32.70
N LEU A 985 -4.16 -29.95 -32.44
CA LEU A 985 -3.04 -30.40 -33.31
C LEU A 985 -2.98 -31.93 -33.39
N GLN A 986 -3.19 -32.65 -32.28
CA GLN A 986 -3.29 -34.12 -32.31
C GLN A 986 -4.46 -34.59 -33.19
N LYS A 987 -5.65 -33.99 -33.04
CA LYS A 987 -6.83 -34.30 -33.87
C LYS A 987 -6.61 -33.99 -35.36
N LEU A 988 -5.74 -33.03 -35.68
CA LEU A 988 -5.33 -32.69 -37.05
C LEU A 988 -4.19 -33.58 -37.59
N GLY A 989 -3.65 -34.51 -36.78
CA GLY A 989 -2.50 -35.35 -37.15
C GLY A 989 -1.14 -34.63 -37.08
N ARG A 990 -1.07 -33.41 -36.54
CA ARG A 990 0.13 -32.57 -36.41
C ARG A 990 0.86 -32.85 -35.08
N ASN A 991 1.18 -34.11 -34.83
CA ASN A 991 1.66 -34.57 -33.52
C ASN A 991 2.99 -33.93 -33.09
N ALA A 992 3.92 -33.66 -34.02
CA ALA A 992 5.19 -33.01 -33.68
C ALA A 992 5.00 -31.60 -33.08
N GLU A 993 4.04 -30.84 -33.63
CA GLU A 993 3.71 -29.51 -33.13
C GLU A 993 2.97 -29.60 -31.79
N ALA A 994 2.06 -30.57 -31.63
CA ALA A 994 1.41 -30.82 -30.34
C ALA A 994 2.44 -31.14 -29.23
N CYS A 995 3.44 -31.98 -29.54
CA CYS A 995 4.52 -32.30 -28.60
C CYS A 995 5.29 -31.05 -28.16
N ALA A 996 5.60 -30.13 -29.08
CA ALA A 996 6.29 -28.90 -28.73
C ALA A 996 5.54 -28.04 -27.70
N PHE A 997 4.20 -28.02 -27.75
CA PHE A 997 3.38 -27.36 -26.73
C PHE A 997 3.47 -28.06 -25.37
N PHE A 998 3.36 -29.40 -25.35
CA PHE A 998 3.49 -30.17 -24.12
C PHE A 998 4.88 -30.05 -23.49
N ASP A 999 5.94 -30.07 -24.31
CA ASP A 999 7.33 -29.90 -23.86
C ASP A 999 7.53 -28.52 -23.22
N ALA A 1000 6.94 -27.47 -23.81
CA ALA A 1000 6.99 -26.13 -23.26
C ALA A 1000 6.22 -26.01 -21.93
N MET A 1001 5.05 -26.64 -21.81
CA MET A 1001 4.30 -26.72 -20.55
C MET A 1001 5.08 -27.47 -19.47
N GLU A 1002 5.70 -28.59 -19.81
CA GLU A 1002 6.53 -29.38 -18.90
C GLU A 1002 7.76 -28.58 -18.41
N LEU A 1003 8.42 -27.84 -19.31
CA LEU A 1003 9.53 -26.96 -18.96
C LEU A 1003 9.07 -25.85 -17.99
N LEU A 1004 7.90 -25.27 -18.21
CA LEU A 1004 7.33 -24.21 -17.38
C LEU A 1004 6.94 -24.71 -15.99
N ALA A 1005 6.35 -25.91 -15.90
CA ALA A 1005 6.00 -26.53 -14.62
C ALA A 1005 7.23 -26.70 -13.72
N ARG A 1006 8.40 -26.95 -14.31
CA ARG A 1006 9.67 -27.11 -13.59
C ARG A 1006 10.34 -25.78 -13.22
N CYS A 1007 9.73 -24.63 -13.53
CA CYS A 1007 10.29 -23.33 -13.18
C CYS A 1007 10.18 -23.09 -11.65
N PRO A 1008 11.27 -22.71 -10.96
CA PRO A 1008 11.26 -22.50 -9.50
C PRO A 1008 10.23 -21.47 -9.01
N ASP A 1009 9.88 -20.50 -9.86
CA ASP A 1009 8.94 -19.42 -9.56
C ASP A 1009 7.46 -19.86 -9.70
N MET A 1010 7.19 -21.08 -10.20
CA MET A 1010 5.82 -21.58 -10.36
C MET A 1010 5.31 -22.20 -9.03
N PRO A 1011 4.12 -21.82 -8.54
CA PRO A 1011 3.54 -22.46 -7.36
C PRO A 1011 3.42 -23.98 -7.54
N ALA A 1012 3.77 -24.77 -6.53
CA ALA A 1012 3.76 -26.24 -6.61
C ALA A 1012 2.41 -26.80 -7.11
N THR A 1013 1.30 -26.26 -6.64
CA THR A 1013 -0.04 -26.68 -7.09
C THR A 1013 -0.30 -26.38 -8.57
N ALA A 1014 0.26 -25.29 -9.10
CA ALA A 1014 0.15 -24.93 -10.50
C ALA A 1014 1.07 -25.80 -11.37
N SER A 1015 2.28 -26.09 -10.88
CA SER A 1015 3.20 -27.06 -11.47
C SER A 1015 2.54 -28.44 -11.59
N ASP A 1016 2.01 -28.98 -10.49
CA ASP A 1016 1.37 -30.30 -10.45
C ASP A 1016 0.17 -30.36 -11.40
N ALA A 1017 -0.67 -29.32 -11.41
CA ALA A 1017 -1.81 -29.24 -12.31
C ALA A 1017 -1.39 -29.15 -13.79
N MET A 1018 -0.30 -28.44 -14.09
CA MET A 1018 0.23 -28.34 -15.46
C MET A 1018 0.83 -29.67 -15.93
N MET A 1019 1.53 -30.38 -15.04
CA MET A 1019 2.06 -31.71 -15.33
C MET A 1019 0.94 -32.74 -15.56
N ASP A 1020 -0.12 -32.74 -14.74
CA ASP A 1020 -1.30 -33.61 -14.94
C ASP A 1020 -1.96 -33.35 -16.31
N LEU A 1021 -2.04 -32.09 -16.76
CA LEU A 1021 -2.53 -31.77 -18.11
C LEU A 1021 -1.60 -32.32 -19.20
N VAL A 1022 -0.27 -32.16 -19.07
CA VAL A 1022 0.70 -32.70 -20.03
C VAL A 1022 0.58 -34.22 -20.15
N GLU A 1023 0.51 -34.92 -19.02
CA GLU A 1023 0.37 -36.39 -18.99
C GLU A 1023 -0.95 -36.84 -19.62
N ARG A 1024 -2.07 -36.19 -19.29
CA ARG A 1024 -3.36 -36.44 -19.93
C ARG A 1024 -3.30 -36.25 -21.44
N GLY A 1025 -2.77 -35.12 -21.88
CA GLY A 1025 -2.72 -34.78 -23.31
C GLY A 1025 -1.89 -35.77 -24.13
N ARG A 1026 -0.79 -36.27 -23.56
CA ARG A 1026 0.09 -37.24 -24.23
C ARG A 1026 -0.47 -38.67 -24.20
N PHE A 1027 -1.06 -39.09 -23.08
CA PHE A 1027 -1.24 -40.53 -22.82
C PHE A 1027 -2.70 -40.95 -22.60
N ALA A 1028 -3.61 -40.05 -22.23
CA ALA A 1028 -5.00 -40.42 -22.00
C ALA A 1028 -5.73 -40.70 -23.32
N SER A 1029 -6.75 -41.56 -23.27
CA SER A 1029 -7.72 -41.73 -24.36
C SER A 1029 -8.49 -40.43 -24.60
N ASP A 1030 -8.95 -40.19 -25.83
CA ASP A 1030 -9.57 -38.92 -26.23
C ASP A 1030 -10.76 -38.49 -25.34
N ASP A 1031 -11.51 -39.44 -24.80
CA ASP A 1031 -12.62 -39.20 -23.85
C ASP A 1031 -12.17 -38.77 -22.44
N LYS A 1032 -10.88 -38.95 -22.13
CA LYS A 1032 -10.26 -38.64 -20.82
C LYS A 1032 -9.23 -37.49 -20.90
N LYS A 1033 -8.92 -36.97 -22.09
CA LYS A 1033 -7.98 -35.86 -22.28
C LYS A 1033 -8.48 -34.55 -21.68
N ASP A 1034 -9.79 -34.33 -21.61
CA ASP A 1034 -10.34 -33.18 -20.91
C ASP A 1034 -10.93 -33.58 -19.55
N PRO A 1035 -10.39 -33.11 -18.41
CA PRO A 1035 -10.93 -33.44 -17.09
C PRO A 1035 -12.30 -32.82 -16.77
N LEU A 1036 -12.91 -32.01 -17.66
CA LEU A 1036 -14.18 -31.29 -17.40
C LEU A 1036 -14.18 -30.47 -16.09
N TRP A 1037 -12.99 -30.12 -15.58
CA TRP A 1037 -12.74 -29.52 -14.28
C TRP A 1037 -13.08 -30.39 -13.05
N LYS A 1038 -13.25 -31.71 -13.20
CA LYS A 1038 -13.44 -32.64 -12.07
C LYS A 1038 -12.09 -33.09 -11.52
N THR A 1039 -11.94 -33.11 -10.19
CA THR A 1039 -10.72 -33.54 -9.48
C THR A 1039 -10.31 -34.96 -9.88
N VAL A 1040 -9.08 -35.08 -10.40
CA VAL A 1040 -8.20 -36.26 -10.53
C VAL A 1040 -8.88 -37.57 -10.94
N VAL A 1041 -8.98 -37.80 -12.25
CA VAL A 1041 -8.89 -39.18 -12.78
C VAL A 1041 -7.40 -39.50 -12.84
N LYS A 1042 -6.86 -40.35 -11.96
CA LYS A 1042 -5.49 -40.86 -12.14
C LYS A 1042 -5.39 -41.46 -13.55
N VAL A 1043 -4.51 -40.90 -14.38
CA VAL A 1043 -4.15 -41.52 -15.65
C VAL A 1043 -3.14 -42.59 -15.31
N GLU A 1044 -3.49 -43.87 -15.51
CA GLU A 1044 -2.49 -44.94 -15.50
C GLU A 1044 -1.54 -44.66 -16.67
N THR A 1045 -0.30 -44.30 -16.36
CA THR A 1045 0.69 -43.98 -17.39
C THR A 1045 1.27 -45.28 -17.92
N LYS A 1046 1.57 -45.33 -19.23
CA LYS A 1046 2.33 -46.44 -19.85
C LYS A 1046 3.77 -46.58 -19.31
N ALA A 1047 4.20 -45.72 -18.40
CA ALA A 1047 5.52 -45.80 -17.76
C ALA A 1047 5.50 -46.66 -16.48
N GLU A 1048 4.33 -47.11 -16.02
CA GLU A 1048 4.17 -48.06 -14.91
C GLU A 1048 4.03 -49.54 -15.37
N GLU A 1049 4.06 -49.80 -16.70
CA GLU A 1049 4.35 -51.10 -17.33
C GLU A 1049 5.77 -51.10 -17.90
#